data_AF-A0A9E2CLD3-F1
#
_entry.id   AF-A0A9E2CLD3-F1
#
_cell.length_a   1.000
_cell.length_b   1.000
_cell.length_c   1.000
_cell.angle_alpha   90.00
_cell.angle_beta   90.00
_cell.angle_gamma   90.00
#
_symmetry.space_group_name_H-M   'P 1'
#
loop_
_entity.id
_entity.type
_entity.pdbx_description
1 polymer ?
#
loop_
_entity_poly.entity_id
_entity_poly.type
_entity_poly.pdbx_seq_one_letter_code
_entity_poly.pdbx_strand_id
1 'polypeptide(L)'
;MSGTEVTPHYDPMIAKLIVHGADRADALAKMKAALAATRLSGIATNLSYLRQIIDSPAFARGEVFTRLLDGFQFAAPVVELVEPGTYTTVQDYPGRVGYWDVGVPPSGPMDDYAFRLANRLVGNGSDAAGLECTILGPTLRFHSDAVVALTGAPTPATVDGAPVAFWAPLKVAAGQVLKIGKATQGCRTYLAVAGGIDVPVYLGSRATFALGAFGGHAGRPLRAGDLLPISQSAQSAAASFTLLTPAVPAPTALIPCYENRWNVGVLYGPHGAPDFFTEASIEQFFATDWEVHYNSNRLGVRLVGPKPTWARTDGGEAGLHPSNVHDTEYAIGSVNFTGDMPVILTRDGPSLGGFVCPVTIAKAELWKIGQVKPGDCIRFRRLDFDEALALEKAQDRAIETLTPAPRSNGGRVLRAPQGTVSECVLAELPASGGRPQVSYRQAGDKYLLLEYGEMVLDLRLRLRIHALMQALKADPVPGILELAPGVRSLQIQYDSRVIGQQLLVDTLLALEQGLPDAAGLKVPSRIVRLPMAWQDTATLDAVARYRQSVRDTAPWLPSNVEFMRRINGLDSVDTVRQMVFDTSYMVLGLGDVYLGAPCAVPVDPRHRLLTSKYNPARTYTAEGTVGIGGVYMCIYGMDSPGGYQLIGRTLPIWNTFLKNRAFENGEPWLLKFFDQVQYYPVSEDELTQMRDDFRHGRLLPDVTETVFDLAAHERFLADNADSIAAFKARQQGAYAEEVARWQADASMSPDVIPEPPALPDTDAEGDPVVADISGNIWKLLVAVGQTVRAGDPLLIVEAMKMEFTVAAPSDGVVTALRCQAGRPVNAGDALLFVARA
;
A
#
# COMPACT_ATOMS: atom_id res chain seq x y z
N MET A 1 25.05 6.88 -11.05
CA MET A 1 24.16 6.45 -12.15
C MET A 1 23.09 5.56 -11.55
N SER A 2 21.91 6.11 -11.26
CA SER A 2 20.78 5.36 -10.73
C SER A 2 19.69 5.28 -11.79
N GLY A 3 19.02 4.12 -11.89
CA GLY A 3 17.94 3.90 -12.85
C GLY A 3 18.39 3.69 -14.30
N THR A 4 19.68 3.43 -14.59
CA THR A 4 20.13 3.03 -15.92
C THR A 4 19.60 1.63 -16.24
N GLU A 5 19.00 1.46 -17.42
CA GLU A 5 18.62 0.15 -17.93
C GLU A 5 19.84 -0.53 -18.57
N VAL A 6 20.20 -1.71 -18.07
CA VAL A 6 21.30 -2.54 -18.62
C VAL A 6 20.67 -3.64 -19.46
N THR A 7 20.77 -3.54 -20.78
CA THR A 7 20.14 -4.49 -21.71
C THR A 7 21.08 -5.64 -22.05
N PRO A 8 20.54 -6.81 -22.46
CA PRO A 8 21.36 -7.93 -22.92
C PRO A 8 21.82 -7.78 -24.39
N HIS A 9 21.61 -6.63 -25.04
CA HIS A 9 21.74 -6.51 -26.50
C HIS A 9 23.18 -6.45 -27.02
N TYR A 10 24.13 -6.02 -26.20
CA TYR A 10 25.51 -5.78 -26.62
C TYR A 10 26.50 -6.59 -25.78
N ASP A 11 27.08 -5.96 -24.76
CA ASP A 11 28.10 -6.53 -23.86
C ASP A 11 27.75 -6.15 -22.41
N PRO A 12 27.96 -7.05 -21.43
CA PRO A 12 27.59 -6.82 -20.03
C PRO A 12 28.58 -5.94 -19.25
N MET A 13 29.54 -5.25 -19.88
CA MET A 13 30.47 -4.34 -19.18
C MET A 13 29.73 -3.12 -18.61
N ILE A 14 29.58 -3.10 -17.29
CA ILE A 14 28.97 -1.98 -16.55
C ILE A 14 29.98 -0.86 -16.31
N ALA A 15 31.17 -1.21 -15.80
CA ALA A 15 32.22 -0.24 -15.44
C ALA A 15 33.60 -0.89 -15.38
N LYS A 16 34.65 -0.08 -15.54
CA LYS A 16 36.05 -0.46 -15.25
C LYS A 16 36.52 0.27 -14.01
N LEU A 17 36.97 -0.48 -13.00
CA LEU A 17 37.55 0.08 -11.79
C LEU A 17 39.08 0.09 -11.90
N ILE A 18 39.68 1.27 -11.82
CA ILE A 18 41.12 1.48 -12.04
C ILE A 18 41.67 2.23 -10.83
N VAL A 19 42.79 1.75 -10.27
CA VAL A 19 43.49 2.38 -9.15
C VAL A 19 44.95 2.59 -9.50
N HIS A 20 45.58 3.58 -8.87
CA HIS A 20 47.00 3.88 -9.04
C HIS A 20 47.70 3.93 -7.67
N GLY A 21 48.70 3.08 -7.49
CA GLY A 21 49.52 3.01 -6.28
C GLY A 21 50.98 3.36 -6.57
N ALA A 22 51.71 3.77 -5.53
CA ALA A 22 53.16 4.03 -5.62
C ALA A 22 53.96 2.76 -5.91
N ASP A 23 53.45 1.62 -5.47
CA ASP A 23 53.92 0.29 -5.78
C ASP A 23 52.74 -0.69 -5.87
N ARG A 24 53.04 -1.97 -6.04
CA ARG A 24 52.04 -3.02 -6.16
C ARG A 24 51.22 -3.22 -4.87
N ALA A 25 51.84 -3.08 -3.70
CA ALA A 25 51.15 -3.27 -2.42
C ALA A 25 50.15 -2.13 -2.18
N ASP A 26 50.55 -0.89 -2.44
CA ASP A 26 49.67 0.29 -2.40
C ASP A 26 48.53 0.17 -3.42
N ALA A 27 48.83 -0.25 -4.66
CA ALA A 27 47.80 -0.46 -5.67
C ALA A 27 46.78 -1.54 -5.26
N LEU A 28 47.23 -2.66 -4.66
CA LEU A 28 46.35 -3.69 -4.13
C LEU A 28 45.47 -3.18 -3.00
N ALA A 29 46.04 -2.46 -2.04
CA ALA A 29 45.28 -1.85 -0.94
C ALA A 29 44.19 -0.91 -1.47
N LYS A 30 44.54 -0.05 -2.44
CA LYS A 30 43.58 0.84 -3.11
C LYS A 30 42.52 0.08 -3.89
N MET A 31 42.86 -1.02 -4.58
CA MET A 31 41.89 -1.83 -5.32
C MET A 31 40.90 -2.50 -4.37
N LYS A 32 41.37 -3.06 -3.25
CA LYS A 32 40.51 -3.63 -2.21
C LYS A 32 39.56 -2.58 -1.65
N ALA A 33 40.08 -1.40 -1.31
CA ALA A 33 39.26 -0.28 -0.84
C ALA A 33 38.21 0.16 -1.88
N ALA A 34 38.61 0.27 -3.16
CA ALA A 34 37.71 0.69 -4.23
C ALA A 34 36.60 -0.35 -4.50
N LEU A 35 36.95 -1.65 -4.54
CA LEU A 35 35.97 -2.73 -4.67
C LEU A 35 35.03 -2.81 -3.46
N ALA A 36 35.56 -2.58 -2.25
CA ALA A 36 34.77 -2.54 -1.03
C ALA A 36 33.82 -1.34 -0.97
N ALA A 37 34.21 -0.19 -1.55
CA ALA A 37 33.37 1.01 -1.66
C ALA A 37 32.35 0.92 -2.81
N THR A 38 32.57 0.05 -3.81
CA THR A 38 31.66 -0.07 -4.96
C THR A 38 30.38 -0.82 -4.58
N ARG A 39 29.23 -0.26 -4.96
CA ARG A 39 27.91 -0.89 -4.86
C ARG A 39 27.20 -0.77 -6.20
N LEU A 40 26.72 -1.90 -6.69
CA LEU A 40 25.87 -2.02 -7.87
C LEU A 40 24.72 -2.95 -7.51
N SER A 41 23.51 -2.59 -7.90
CA SER A 41 22.30 -3.31 -7.51
C SER A 41 21.22 -3.20 -8.59
N GLY A 42 20.21 -4.08 -8.51
CA GLY A 42 19.16 -4.23 -9.53
C GLY A 42 19.41 -5.38 -10.50
N ILE A 43 20.69 -5.75 -10.70
CA ILE A 43 21.11 -6.94 -11.47
C ILE A 43 22.23 -7.68 -10.74
N ALA A 44 22.42 -8.96 -11.08
CA ALA A 44 23.59 -9.70 -10.63
C ALA A 44 24.88 -9.11 -11.25
N THR A 45 25.95 -9.05 -10.47
CA THR A 45 27.26 -8.53 -10.92
C THR A 45 28.40 -9.44 -10.47
N ASN A 46 29.57 -9.30 -11.09
CA ASN A 46 30.78 -10.02 -10.70
C ASN A 46 31.57 -9.33 -9.57
N LEU A 47 31.01 -8.35 -8.85
CA LEU A 47 31.74 -7.60 -7.81
C LEU A 47 32.28 -8.50 -6.69
N SER A 48 31.48 -9.46 -6.20
CA SER A 48 31.93 -10.40 -5.17
C SER A 48 33.07 -11.29 -5.67
N TYR A 49 32.94 -11.78 -6.91
CA TYR A 49 33.97 -12.57 -7.58
C TYR A 49 35.29 -11.79 -7.71
N LEU A 50 35.22 -10.53 -8.16
CA LEU A 50 36.40 -9.65 -8.25
C LEU A 50 37.05 -9.42 -6.88
N ARG A 51 36.27 -9.20 -5.81
CA ARG A 51 36.81 -9.06 -4.44
C ARG A 51 37.61 -10.30 -4.03
N GLN A 52 37.05 -11.50 -4.20
CA GLN A 52 37.72 -12.74 -3.81
C GLN A 52 38.98 -13.02 -4.64
N ILE A 53 39.00 -12.67 -5.93
CA ILE A 53 40.23 -12.77 -6.75
C ILE A 53 41.32 -11.87 -6.17
N ILE A 54 41.00 -10.59 -5.91
CA ILE A 54 41.97 -9.62 -5.40
C ILE A 54 42.47 -9.99 -3.99
N ASP A 55 41.63 -10.61 -3.18
CA ASP A 55 41.99 -11.12 -1.85
C ASP A 55 42.72 -12.47 -1.87
N SER A 56 42.75 -13.17 -3.00
CA SER A 56 43.39 -14.48 -3.09
C SER A 56 44.90 -14.41 -2.83
N PRO A 57 45.50 -15.40 -2.14
CA PRO A 57 46.93 -15.40 -1.87
C PRO A 57 47.79 -15.41 -3.14
N ALA A 58 47.36 -16.11 -4.19
CA ALA A 58 48.06 -16.17 -5.47
C ALA A 58 48.11 -14.78 -6.13
N PHE A 59 46.97 -14.07 -6.16
CA PHE A 59 46.95 -12.69 -6.66
C PHE A 59 47.78 -11.79 -5.74
N ALA A 60 47.65 -11.86 -4.42
CA ALA A 60 48.40 -11.03 -3.49
C ALA A 60 49.93 -11.17 -3.64
N ARG A 61 50.44 -12.39 -3.88
CA ARG A 61 51.88 -12.66 -4.10
C ARG A 61 52.39 -12.38 -5.53
N GLY A 62 51.50 -12.09 -6.47
CA GLY A 62 51.87 -11.87 -7.87
C GLY A 62 52.11 -13.16 -8.67
N GLU A 63 51.62 -14.29 -8.17
CA GLU A 63 51.69 -15.61 -8.81
C GLU A 63 50.59 -15.74 -9.89
N VAL A 64 50.62 -14.85 -10.89
CA VAL A 64 49.58 -14.75 -11.93
C VAL A 64 50.01 -15.37 -13.25
N PHE A 65 49.12 -16.16 -13.87
CA PHE A 65 49.30 -16.78 -15.18
C PHE A 65 47.94 -16.90 -15.89
N THR A 66 47.93 -17.13 -17.20
CA THR A 66 46.70 -17.05 -18.03
C THR A 66 45.56 -17.96 -17.59
N ARG A 67 45.87 -19.11 -16.96
CA ARG A 67 44.87 -20.10 -16.50
C ARG A 67 44.58 -20.04 -14.99
N LEU A 68 45.05 -19.00 -14.29
CA LEU A 68 44.89 -18.90 -12.82
C LEU A 68 43.42 -19.02 -12.39
N LEU A 69 42.50 -18.42 -13.17
CA LEU A 69 41.08 -18.38 -12.83
C LEU A 69 40.32 -19.67 -13.19
N ASP A 70 40.88 -20.56 -14.01
CA ASP A 70 40.22 -21.82 -14.42
C ASP A 70 39.95 -22.74 -13.22
N GLY A 71 40.84 -22.72 -12.22
CA GLY A 71 40.73 -23.50 -10.98
C GLY A 71 40.29 -22.68 -9.76
N PHE A 72 39.93 -21.41 -9.94
CA PHE A 72 39.57 -20.53 -8.83
C PHE A 72 38.20 -20.93 -8.25
N GLN A 73 38.19 -21.28 -6.96
CA GLN A 73 36.97 -21.67 -6.25
C GLN A 73 36.28 -20.41 -5.71
N PHE A 74 35.21 -19.99 -6.39
CA PHE A 74 34.38 -18.87 -5.96
C PHE A 74 33.31 -19.35 -4.98
N ALA A 75 33.31 -18.78 -3.77
CA ALA A 75 32.24 -18.99 -2.80
C ALA A 75 31.20 -17.88 -2.96
N ALA A 76 30.05 -18.15 -3.56
CA ALA A 76 29.03 -17.14 -3.78
C ALA A 76 28.13 -16.99 -2.53
N PRO A 77 28.16 -15.85 -1.81
CA PRO A 77 27.31 -15.61 -0.65
C PRO A 77 25.89 -15.24 -1.09
N VAL A 78 25.24 -16.14 -1.82
CA VAL A 78 23.94 -15.90 -2.44
C VAL A 78 23.00 -17.08 -2.25
N VAL A 79 21.71 -16.77 -2.25
CA VAL A 79 20.62 -17.74 -2.37
C VAL A 79 20.00 -17.59 -3.75
N GLU A 80 19.97 -18.67 -4.51
CA GLU A 80 19.33 -18.75 -5.81
C GLU A 80 17.87 -19.16 -5.65
N LEU A 81 16.99 -18.46 -6.35
CA LEU A 81 15.60 -18.86 -6.49
C LEU A 81 15.44 -19.86 -7.62
N VAL A 82 15.28 -21.13 -7.28
CA VAL A 82 14.95 -22.18 -8.26
C VAL A 82 13.50 -22.04 -8.68
N GLU A 83 12.59 -21.89 -7.71
CA GLU A 83 11.16 -21.62 -7.91
C GLU A 83 10.73 -20.49 -6.99
N PRO A 84 9.99 -19.48 -7.46
CA PRO A 84 9.69 -18.29 -6.66
C PRO A 84 8.53 -18.44 -5.66
N GLY A 85 7.75 -19.52 -5.74
CA GLY A 85 6.45 -19.62 -5.05
C GLY A 85 5.38 -18.75 -5.73
N THR A 86 4.25 -18.54 -5.06
CA THR A 86 3.14 -17.73 -5.63
C THR A 86 3.47 -16.23 -5.60
N TYR A 87 3.88 -15.73 -4.44
CA TYR A 87 4.23 -14.32 -4.27
C TYR A 87 5.20 -14.17 -3.10
N THR A 88 6.49 -14.13 -3.44
CA THR A 88 7.59 -13.99 -2.49
C THR A 88 8.24 -12.62 -2.64
N THR A 89 8.38 -11.87 -1.55
CA THR A 89 8.99 -10.53 -1.54
C THR A 89 10.01 -10.38 -0.42
N VAL A 90 10.98 -9.49 -0.62
CA VAL A 90 11.90 -9.09 0.45
C VAL A 90 11.21 -8.02 1.30
N GLN A 91 11.18 -8.22 2.61
CA GLN A 91 10.58 -7.29 3.56
C GLN A 91 11.54 -7.01 4.72
N ASP A 92 11.42 -5.83 5.34
CA ASP A 92 12.06 -5.48 6.60
C ASP A 92 11.05 -4.84 7.56
N TYR A 93 11.44 -4.68 8.82
CA TYR A 93 10.60 -4.11 9.87
C TYR A 93 11.31 -2.89 10.50
N PRO A 94 10.61 -1.76 10.77
CA PRO A 94 9.16 -1.53 10.64
C PRO A 94 8.68 -1.26 9.21
N GLY A 95 9.56 -1.35 8.22
CA GLY A 95 9.30 -0.95 6.85
C GLY A 95 9.68 0.52 6.63
N ARG A 96 9.06 1.12 5.62
CA ARG A 96 9.32 2.46 5.08
C ARG A 96 8.49 3.54 5.78
N VAL A 97 8.95 3.98 6.95
CA VAL A 97 8.24 4.98 7.77
C VAL A 97 8.66 6.42 7.46
N GLY A 98 7.80 7.40 7.78
CA GLY A 98 8.09 8.84 7.65
C GLY A 98 7.70 9.47 6.31
N TYR A 99 6.80 8.83 5.56
CA TYR A 99 6.38 9.26 4.21
C TYR A 99 4.90 8.96 3.93
N TRP A 100 4.11 8.66 4.97
CA TRP A 100 2.66 8.46 4.90
C TRP A 100 1.94 9.73 4.46
N ASP A 101 2.42 10.91 4.86
CA ASP A 101 1.92 12.24 4.42
C ASP A 101 2.11 12.53 2.91
N VAL A 102 2.89 11.69 2.22
CA VAL A 102 3.08 11.67 0.76
C VAL A 102 2.35 10.49 0.11
N GLY A 103 1.81 9.56 0.91
CA GLY A 103 1.22 8.31 0.42
C GLY A 103 2.24 7.28 -0.04
N VAL A 104 3.41 7.24 0.59
CA VAL A 104 4.34 6.12 0.47
C VAL A 104 4.04 5.14 1.60
N PRO A 105 3.54 3.93 1.31
CA PRO A 105 3.22 2.98 2.35
C PRO A 105 4.48 2.41 3.00
N PRO A 106 4.40 1.97 4.28
CA PRO A 106 5.54 1.35 4.94
C PRO A 106 5.92 0.02 4.31
N SER A 107 4.98 -0.68 3.67
CA SER A 107 5.18 -2.07 3.32
C SER A 107 5.65 -2.87 4.54
N GLY A 108 6.72 -3.64 4.41
CA GLY A 108 7.18 -4.53 5.46
C GLY A 108 6.29 -5.77 5.57
N PRO A 109 6.54 -6.62 6.57
CA PRO A 109 5.79 -7.85 6.75
C PRO A 109 4.33 -7.56 7.14
N MET A 110 3.40 -8.26 6.50
CA MET A 110 1.97 -8.21 6.84
C MET A 110 1.69 -8.81 8.22
N ASP A 111 2.43 -9.86 8.58
CA ASP A 111 2.53 -10.42 9.94
C ASP A 111 3.93 -10.12 10.46
N ASP A 112 4.05 -9.00 11.16
CA ASP A 112 5.31 -8.53 11.71
C ASP A 112 5.74 -9.31 12.95
N TYR A 113 4.83 -9.99 13.64
CA TYR A 113 5.16 -10.81 14.79
C TYR A 113 5.99 -12.04 14.38
N ALA A 114 5.51 -12.82 13.41
CA ALA A 114 6.22 -13.98 12.89
C ALA A 114 7.54 -13.58 12.20
N PHE A 115 7.54 -12.48 11.44
CA PHE A 115 8.75 -11.98 10.78
C PHE A 115 9.84 -11.56 11.77
N ARG A 116 9.47 -10.80 12.82
CA ARG A 116 10.43 -10.38 13.85
C ARG A 116 10.96 -11.57 14.64
N LEU A 117 10.10 -12.56 14.94
CA LEU A 117 10.55 -13.82 15.53
C LEU A 117 11.53 -14.55 14.61
N ALA A 118 11.26 -14.71 13.31
CA ALA A 118 12.19 -15.37 12.38
C ALA A 118 13.61 -14.76 12.48
N ASN A 119 13.68 -13.43 12.41
CA ASN A 119 14.94 -12.70 12.56
C ASN A 119 15.60 -12.92 13.92
N ARG A 120 14.82 -12.82 15.00
CA ARG A 120 15.33 -13.05 16.36
C ARG A 120 15.91 -14.46 16.55
N LEU A 121 15.30 -15.48 15.94
CA LEU A 121 15.72 -16.88 16.08
C LEU A 121 17.07 -17.14 15.39
N VAL A 122 17.40 -16.43 14.32
CA VAL A 122 18.72 -16.52 13.66
C VAL A 122 19.74 -15.52 14.19
N GLY A 123 19.36 -14.70 15.17
CA GLY A 123 20.24 -13.75 15.83
C GLY A 123 20.33 -12.37 15.17
N ASN A 124 19.47 -12.07 14.20
CA ASN A 124 19.48 -10.81 13.47
C ASN A 124 19.04 -9.63 14.33
N GLY A 125 19.54 -8.44 14.00
CA GLY A 125 18.94 -7.17 14.41
C GLY A 125 17.55 -6.95 13.79
N SER A 126 16.81 -5.97 14.33
CA SER A 126 15.43 -5.67 13.89
C SER A 126 15.34 -5.12 12.47
N ASP A 127 16.44 -4.58 11.94
CA ASP A 127 16.57 -3.98 10.61
C ASP A 127 16.87 -5.02 9.51
N ALA A 128 17.15 -6.27 9.88
CA ALA A 128 17.47 -7.31 8.92
C ALA A 128 16.27 -7.64 8.02
N ALA A 129 16.54 -7.67 6.71
CA ALA A 129 15.55 -8.08 5.72
C ALA A 129 15.43 -9.62 5.65
N GLY A 130 14.22 -10.09 5.42
CA GLY A 130 13.88 -11.49 5.21
C GLY A 130 12.87 -11.65 4.08
N LEU A 131 12.40 -12.87 3.84
CA LEU A 131 11.38 -13.14 2.83
C LEU A 131 10.00 -13.26 3.48
N GLU A 132 9.01 -12.62 2.87
CA GLU A 132 7.58 -12.90 3.05
C GLU A 132 7.11 -13.76 1.89
N CYS A 133 6.56 -14.94 2.18
CA CYS A 133 6.07 -15.92 1.21
C CYS A 133 4.55 -16.07 1.37
N THR A 134 3.77 -15.80 0.32
CA THR A 134 2.30 -15.86 0.37
C THR A 134 1.77 -17.14 -0.26
N ILE A 135 0.97 -17.92 0.47
CA ILE A 135 0.34 -19.20 0.11
C ILE A 135 1.33 -20.33 -0.22
N LEU A 136 2.17 -20.18 -1.24
CA LEU A 136 3.18 -21.17 -1.64
C LEU A 136 4.56 -20.53 -1.56
N GLY A 137 5.44 -21.12 -0.76
CA GLY A 137 6.82 -20.66 -0.61
C GLY A 137 7.73 -21.01 -1.79
N PRO A 138 8.96 -20.44 -1.80
CA PRO A 138 9.95 -20.69 -2.83
C PRO A 138 10.73 -22.00 -2.62
N THR A 139 11.38 -22.43 -3.70
CA THR A 139 12.48 -23.42 -3.68
C THR A 139 13.81 -22.66 -3.84
N LEU A 140 14.70 -22.79 -2.87
CA LEU A 140 15.90 -21.98 -2.72
C LEU A 140 17.15 -22.86 -2.70
N ARG A 141 18.13 -22.57 -3.56
CA ARG A 141 19.46 -23.20 -3.51
C ARG A 141 20.46 -22.28 -2.84
N PHE A 142 21.16 -22.79 -1.83
CA PHE A 142 22.18 -22.04 -1.11
C PHE A 142 23.54 -22.26 -1.76
N HIS A 143 24.23 -21.19 -2.17
CA HIS A 143 25.57 -21.28 -2.75
C HIS A 143 26.68 -21.11 -1.70
N SER A 144 26.29 -20.91 -0.44
CA SER A 144 27.18 -20.89 0.71
C SER A 144 26.44 -21.39 1.95
N ASP A 145 27.19 -21.82 2.96
CA ASP A 145 26.63 -22.20 4.26
C ASP A 145 25.80 -21.05 4.86
N ALA A 146 24.65 -21.39 5.43
CA ALA A 146 23.72 -20.44 6.04
C ALA A 146 23.04 -21.02 7.28
N VAL A 147 22.59 -20.12 8.15
CA VAL A 147 21.62 -20.43 9.21
C VAL A 147 20.33 -19.69 8.87
N VAL A 148 19.21 -20.41 8.86
CA VAL A 148 17.90 -19.86 8.50
C VAL A 148 16.85 -20.21 9.55
N ALA A 149 15.72 -19.50 9.56
CA ALA A 149 14.54 -19.89 10.34
C ALA A 149 13.26 -19.67 9.54
N LEU A 150 12.34 -20.61 9.65
CA LEU A 150 11.00 -20.54 9.09
C LEU A 150 9.98 -20.25 10.20
N THR A 151 9.12 -19.27 10.01
CA THR A 151 8.02 -18.93 10.94
C THR A 151 6.75 -18.56 10.16
N GLY A 152 5.69 -18.18 10.86
CA GLY A 152 4.41 -17.84 10.24
C GLY A 152 3.55 -19.07 9.98
N ALA A 153 2.76 -19.01 8.90
CA ALA A 153 1.89 -20.08 8.45
C ALA A 153 2.64 -21.40 8.31
N PRO A 154 2.15 -22.51 8.91
CA PRO A 154 2.79 -23.82 8.80
C PRO A 154 2.73 -24.33 7.35
N THR A 155 3.88 -24.76 6.84
CA THR A 155 4.02 -25.38 5.51
C THR A 155 4.88 -26.63 5.63
N PRO A 156 4.63 -27.69 4.82
CA PRO A 156 5.63 -28.72 4.60
C PRO A 156 6.91 -28.07 4.03
N ALA A 157 8.05 -28.21 4.70
CA ALA A 157 9.33 -27.70 4.24
C ALA A 157 10.41 -28.78 4.34
N THR A 158 11.34 -28.80 3.38
CA THR A 158 12.41 -29.80 3.33
C THR A 158 13.76 -29.19 2.94
N VAL A 159 14.85 -29.78 3.43
CA VAL A 159 16.21 -29.57 2.90
C VAL A 159 16.64 -30.87 2.23
N ASP A 160 16.90 -30.82 0.92
CA ASP A 160 17.24 -31.99 0.10
C ASP A 160 16.26 -33.17 0.29
N GLY A 161 14.97 -32.86 0.46
CA GLY A 161 13.91 -33.84 0.69
C GLY A 161 13.69 -34.25 2.16
N ALA A 162 14.61 -33.93 3.07
CA ALA A 162 14.44 -34.20 4.50
C ALA A 162 13.56 -33.12 5.17
N PRO A 163 12.48 -33.47 5.89
CA PRO A 163 11.63 -32.50 6.57
C PRO A 163 12.37 -31.63 7.60
N VAL A 164 12.01 -30.36 7.69
CA VAL A 164 12.59 -29.42 8.67
C VAL A 164 11.54 -28.79 9.57
N ALA A 165 11.95 -28.43 10.79
CA ALA A 165 11.08 -27.79 11.76
C ALA A 165 10.96 -26.28 11.53
N PHE A 166 9.77 -25.74 11.77
CA PHE A 166 9.56 -24.31 11.92
C PHE A 166 9.98 -23.84 13.33
N TRP A 167 10.10 -22.53 13.49
CA TRP A 167 10.37 -21.85 14.76
C TRP A 167 11.68 -22.27 15.43
N ALA A 168 12.65 -22.74 14.65
CA ALA A 168 13.98 -23.11 15.10
C ALA A 168 15.06 -22.73 14.07
N PRO A 169 16.30 -22.45 14.50
CA PRO A 169 17.43 -22.26 13.58
C PRO A 169 17.76 -23.56 12.85
N LEU A 170 17.90 -23.46 11.54
CA LEU A 170 18.23 -24.54 10.64
C LEU A 170 19.55 -24.22 9.93
N LYS A 171 20.51 -25.16 9.98
CA LYS A 171 21.74 -25.07 9.19
C LYS A 171 21.48 -25.62 7.79
N VAL A 172 21.89 -24.86 6.78
CA VAL A 172 21.83 -25.26 5.37
C VAL A 172 23.23 -25.13 4.80
N ALA A 173 23.81 -26.21 4.31
CA ALA A 173 25.14 -26.21 3.73
C ALA A 173 25.14 -25.71 2.28
N ALA A 174 26.29 -25.25 1.79
CA ALA A 174 26.46 -24.91 0.38
C ALA A 174 26.08 -26.09 -0.54
N GLY A 175 25.31 -25.79 -1.58
CA GLY A 175 24.76 -26.75 -2.55
C GLY A 175 23.38 -27.30 -2.18
N GLN A 176 22.95 -27.21 -0.92
CA GLN A 176 21.66 -27.75 -0.49
C GLN A 176 20.47 -26.90 -0.97
N VAL A 177 19.32 -27.56 -1.09
CA VAL A 177 18.06 -26.96 -1.55
C VAL A 177 17.03 -26.99 -0.44
N LEU A 178 16.57 -25.80 -0.01
CA LEU A 178 15.42 -25.62 0.86
C LEU A 178 14.16 -25.44 0.01
N LYS A 179 13.19 -26.35 0.14
CA LYS A 179 11.86 -26.24 -0.49
C LYS A 179 10.83 -25.87 0.57
N ILE A 180 10.11 -24.77 0.35
CA ILE A 180 9.01 -24.31 1.20
C ILE A 180 7.70 -24.59 0.46
N GLY A 181 6.84 -25.41 1.04
CA GLY A 181 5.59 -25.85 0.42
C GLY A 181 4.45 -24.84 0.56
N LYS A 182 3.24 -25.36 0.36
CA LYS A 182 1.98 -24.61 0.51
C LYS A 182 1.59 -24.50 1.98
N ALA A 183 1.09 -23.34 2.40
CA ALA A 183 0.49 -23.11 3.71
C ALA A 183 -0.73 -24.00 3.91
N THR A 184 -0.74 -24.75 5.01
CA THR A 184 -1.87 -25.59 5.42
C THR A 184 -2.89 -24.82 6.25
N GLN A 185 -2.42 -23.81 6.99
CA GLN A 185 -3.21 -22.86 7.77
C GLN A 185 -2.57 -21.47 7.66
N GLY A 186 -3.35 -20.41 7.89
CA GLY A 186 -2.88 -19.04 7.67
C GLY A 186 -2.60 -18.74 6.20
N CYS A 187 -1.82 -17.69 5.95
CA CYS A 187 -1.58 -17.16 4.60
C CYS A 187 -0.09 -16.95 4.29
N ARG A 188 0.73 -16.57 5.28
CA ARG A 188 2.11 -16.10 5.04
C ARG A 188 3.14 -16.81 5.90
N THR A 189 4.18 -17.31 5.25
CA THR A 189 5.37 -17.90 5.85
C THR A 189 6.53 -16.92 5.71
N TYR A 190 7.40 -16.87 6.71
CA TYR A 190 8.58 -16.00 6.69
C TYR A 190 9.86 -16.82 6.75
N LEU A 191 10.85 -16.39 5.98
CA LEU A 191 12.21 -16.93 6.03
C LEU A 191 13.18 -15.82 6.43
N ALA A 192 13.86 -16.01 7.55
CA ALA A 192 15.02 -15.19 7.91
C ALA A 192 16.31 -15.96 7.60
N VAL A 193 17.34 -15.25 7.15
CA VAL A 193 18.70 -15.75 7.00
C VAL A 193 19.57 -14.99 8.00
N ALA A 194 20.44 -15.69 8.74
CA ALA A 194 21.40 -15.05 9.64
C ALA A 194 22.25 -14.04 8.86
N GLY A 195 22.32 -12.80 9.34
CA GLY A 195 22.95 -11.67 8.64
C GLY A 195 22.06 -10.97 7.60
N GLY A 196 20.80 -11.39 7.46
CA GLY A 196 19.80 -10.75 6.60
C GLY A 196 20.07 -10.88 5.09
N ILE A 197 19.10 -10.41 4.31
CA ILE A 197 19.19 -10.31 2.84
C ILE A 197 19.68 -8.92 2.47
N ASP A 198 20.82 -8.85 1.76
CA ASP A 198 21.48 -7.58 1.43
C ASP A 198 20.96 -7.01 0.11
N VAL A 199 19.81 -6.33 0.20
CA VAL A 199 19.22 -5.53 -0.89
C VAL A 199 19.36 -4.02 -0.59
N PRO A 200 19.29 -3.15 -1.63
CA PRO A 200 19.39 -1.71 -1.44
C PRO A 200 18.29 -1.14 -0.54
N VAL A 201 18.69 -0.14 0.24
CA VAL A 201 17.76 0.76 0.92
C VAL A 201 17.26 1.77 -0.10
N TYR A 202 15.94 1.83 -0.28
CA TYR A 202 15.24 2.96 -0.88
C TYR A 202 14.56 3.71 0.26
N LEU A 203 14.36 5.02 0.25
CA LEU A 203 13.61 5.78 1.30
C LEU A 203 13.64 5.18 2.73
N GLY A 204 14.84 4.92 3.27
CA GLY A 204 15.04 4.38 4.63
C GLY A 204 14.73 2.89 4.88
N SER A 205 14.22 2.12 3.91
CA SER A 205 13.85 0.70 4.08
C SER A 205 14.11 -0.19 2.85
N ARG A 206 14.34 -1.48 3.11
CA ARG A 206 14.49 -2.58 2.16
C ARG A 206 13.18 -3.26 1.78
N ALA A 207 12.06 -2.89 2.37
CA ALA A 207 10.76 -3.47 2.05
C ALA A 207 10.37 -3.27 0.57
N THR A 208 9.92 -4.34 -0.07
CA THR A 208 9.35 -4.28 -1.43
C THR A 208 7.97 -3.63 -1.39
N PHE A 209 7.79 -2.51 -2.09
CA PHE A 209 6.48 -2.04 -2.53
C PHE A 209 6.30 -2.36 -4.01
N ALA A 210 5.69 -3.51 -4.29
CA ALA A 210 5.64 -4.05 -5.64
C ALA A 210 4.83 -3.19 -6.62
N LEU A 211 3.73 -2.59 -6.16
CA LEU A 211 2.90 -1.74 -7.00
C LEU A 211 3.68 -0.48 -7.42
N GLY A 212 4.43 0.13 -6.50
CA GLY A 212 5.30 1.29 -6.78
C GLY A 212 6.63 0.94 -7.45
N ALA A 213 6.92 -0.35 -7.67
CA ALA A 213 8.13 -0.86 -8.31
C ALA A 213 9.45 -0.41 -7.64
N PHE A 214 9.51 -0.37 -6.30
CA PHE A 214 10.74 -0.03 -5.57
C PHE A 214 10.93 -0.80 -4.26
N GLY A 215 12.15 -0.72 -3.72
CA GLY A 215 12.59 -1.49 -2.55
C GLY A 215 12.82 -2.97 -2.87
N GLY A 216 13.27 -3.73 -1.88
CA GLY A 216 13.55 -5.17 -2.01
C GLY A 216 14.48 -5.53 -3.17
N HIS A 217 14.22 -6.68 -3.79
CA HIS A 217 14.95 -7.09 -4.98
C HIS A 217 14.32 -6.50 -6.25
N ALA A 218 14.93 -5.42 -6.75
CA ALA A 218 14.52 -4.73 -7.98
C ALA A 218 13.04 -4.28 -7.99
N GLY A 219 12.47 -3.95 -6.82
CA GLY A 219 11.12 -3.38 -6.72
C GLY A 219 9.97 -4.35 -6.97
N ARG A 220 10.22 -5.67 -7.04
CA ARG A 220 9.22 -6.65 -7.47
C ARG A 220 9.19 -7.91 -6.60
N PRO A 221 8.14 -8.74 -6.73
CA PRO A 221 8.20 -10.12 -6.32
C PRO A 221 9.35 -10.85 -7.01
N LEU A 222 9.88 -11.84 -6.30
CA LEU A 222 11.02 -12.60 -6.78
C LEU A 222 10.65 -13.54 -7.92
N ARG A 223 11.64 -13.91 -8.75
CA ARG A 223 11.50 -14.73 -9.95
C ARG A 223 12.52 -15.86 -9.94
N ALA A 224 12.24 -16.92 -10.70
CA ALA A 224 13.21 -17.98 -10.94
C ALA A 224 14.51 -17.42 -11.54
N GLY A 225 15.65 -17.88 -11.03
CA GLY A 225 16.99 -17.41 -11.40
C GLY A 225 17.47 -16.18 -10.65
N ASP A 226 16.64 -15.53 -9.83
CA ASP A 226 17.11 -14.42 -8.99
C ASP A 226 18.19 -14.92 -8.00
N LEU A 227 19.27 -14.13 -7.87
CA LEU A 227 20.35 -14.36 -6.92
C LEU A 227 20.28 -13.31 -5.83
N LEU A 228 19.92 -13.72 -4.62
CA LEU A 228 19.80 -12.85 -3.45
C LEU A 228 21.10 -12.87 -2.64
N PRO A 229 21.81 -11.74 -2.50
CA PRO A 229 22.96 -11.65 -1.61
C PRO A 229 22.55 -11.87 -0.15
N ILE A 230 23.31 -12.71 0.55
CA ILE A 230 23.17 -12.92 1.99
C ILE A 230 24.48 -12.51 2.69
N SER A 231 24.38 -11.87 3.85
CA SER A 231 25.59 -11.40 4.55
C SER A 231 26.34 -12.58 5.15
N GLN A 232 27.62 -12.73 4.82
CA GLN A 232 28.53 -13.63 5.53
C GLN A 232 29.30 -12.85 6.61
N SER A 233 29.10 -13.23 7.88
CA SER A 233 29.65 -12.53 9.06
C SER A 233 31.18 -12.50 9.13
N ALA A 234 31.89 -13.33 8.38
CA ALA A 234 33.34 -13.53 8.51
C ALA A 234 34.20 -12.90 7.40
N GLN A 235 33.63 -12.48 6.27
CA GLN A 235 34.42 -12.08 5.09
C GLN A 235 34.07 -10.71 4.49
N SER A 236 33.02 -10.06 4.97
CA SER A 236 32.61 -8.75 4.45
C SER A 236 32.90 -7.65 5.45
N ALA A 237 33.89 -6.79 5.16
CA ALA A 237 34.03 -5.47 5.79
C ALA A 237 32.83 -4.53 5.53
N ALA A 238 31.81 -5.06 4.85
CA ALA A 238 30.61 -4.42 4.35
C ALA A 238 29.34 -5.20 4.74
N ALA A 239 29.38 -6.07 5.76
CA ALA A 239 28.16 -6.72 6.25
C ALA A 239 27.14 -5.64 6.65
N SER A 240 26.02 -5.57 5.94
CA SER A 240 24.97 -4.58 6.18
C SER A 240 24.28 -4.77 7.53
N PHE A 241 24.45 -5.94 8.16
CA PHE A 241 23.75 -6.34 9.38
C PHE A 241 24.66 -7.06 10.36
N THR A 242 24.50 -6.74 11.64
CA THR A 242 25.23 -7.37 12.74
C THR A 242 24.32 -8.39 13.43
N LEU A 243 24.86 -9.57 13.73
CA LEU A 243 24.18 -10.54 14.60
C LEU A 243 24.27 -10.05 16.04
N LEU A 244 23.13 -9.82 16.69
CA LEU A 244 23.05 -9.24 18.03
C LEU A 244 22.96 -10.31 19.13
N THR A 245 22.43 -11.48 18.80
CA THR A 245 22.17 -12.56 19.78
C THR A 245 22.47 -13.93 19.17
N PRO A 246 22.72 -14.97 19.99
CA PRO A 246 22.85 -16.34 19.49
C PRO A 246 21.56 -16.84 18.83
N ALA A 247 21.70 -17.73 17.85
CA ALA A 247 20.58 -18.41 17.23
C ALA A 247 19.99 -19.47 18.19
N VAL A 248 18.69 -19.40 18.44
CA VAL A 248 17.98 -20.26 19.41
C VAL A 248 16.55 -20.54 18.93
N PRO A 249 15.93 -21.68 19.29
CA PRO A 249 14.54 -21.97 18.94
C PRO A 249 13.54 -21.14 19.75
N ALA A 250 12.34 -20.96 19.20
CA ALA A 250 11.25 -20.28 19.90
C ALA A 250 10.63 -21.23 20.93
N PRO A 251 10.31 -20.77 22.14
CA PRO A 251 9.41 -21.50 23.02
C PRO A 251 8.05 -21.69 22.36
N THR A 252 7.44 -22.87 22.53
CA THR A 252 6.12 -23.20 21.96
C THR A 252 5.05 -22.18 22.33
N ALA A 253 5.12 -21.60 23.53
CA ALA A 253 4.17 -20.59 24.01
C ALA A 253 4.23 -19.24 23.25
N LEU A 254 5.26 -19.01 22.43
CA LEU A 254 5.35 -17.84 21.55
C LEU A 254 4.81 -18.11 20.14
N ILE A 255 4.53 -19.37 19.79
CA ILE A 255 4.04 -19.75 18.48
C ILE A 255 2.53 -19.46 18.41
N PRO A 256 2.06 -18.64 17.45
CA PRO A 256 0.64 -18.36 17.30
C PRO A 256 -0.18 -19.58 16.88
N CYS A 257 -1.46 -19.59 17.26
CA CYS A 257 -2.45 -20.48 16.66
C CYS A 257 -2.97 -19.85 15.36
N TYR A 258 -2.97 -20.62 14.27
CA TYR A 258 -3.50 -20.20 12.98
C TYR A 258 -4.88 -20.83 12.80
N GLU A 259 -5.91 -20.01 12.91
CA GLU A 259 -7.31 -20.44 12.82
C GLU A 259 -7.92 -20.02 11.47
N ASN A 260 -9.12 -20.48 11.16
CA ASN A 260 -9.90 -19.96 10.02
C ASN A 260 -10.99 -18.96 10.48
N ARG A 261 -11.17 -18.80 11.79
CA ARG A 261 -12.04 -17.81 12.41
C ARG A 261 -11.23 -16.99 13.39
N TRP A 262 -11.07 -15.71 13.11
CA TRP A 262 -10.15 -14.83 13.81
C TRP A 262 -10.92 -13.88 14.73
N ASN A 263 -10.55 -13.83 16.00
CA ASN A 263 -10.96 -12.74 16.88
C ASN A 263 -9.90 -11.64 16.83
N VAL A 264 -10.25 -10.47 16.31
CA VAL A 264 -9.32 -9.36 16.05
C VAL A 264 -9.69 -8.15 16.91
N GLY A 265 -8.75 -7.73 17.75
CA GLY A 265 -8.87 -6.59 18.64
C GLY A 265 -8.75 -5.26 17.89
N VAL A 266 -9.72 -4.36 18.10
CA VAL A 266 -9.81 -3.06 17.45
C VAL A 266 -10.16 -1.97 18.45
N LEU A 267 -9.68 -0.76 18.21
CA LEU A 267 -10.12 0.44 18.89
C LEU A 267 -11.26 1.09 18.10
N TYR A 268 -12.26 1.59 18.81
CA TYR A 268 -13.44 2.23 18.21
C TYR A 268 -13.11 3.67 17.80
N GLY A 269 -13.31 4.00 16.52
CA GLY A 269 -12.96 5.28 15.91
C GLY A 269 -12.06 5.14 14.66
N PRO A 270 -11.95 6.23 13.86
CA PRO A 270 -12.39 7.59 14.21
C PRO A 270 -13.87 7.95 13.92
N HIS A 271 -14.55 7.20 13.05
CA HIS A 271 -15.86 7.58 12.49
C HIS A 271 -16.97 6.59 12.88
N GLY A 272 -17.40 6.61 14.14
CA GLY A 272 -18.43 5.71 14.66
C GLY A 272 -19.86 6.27 14.62
N ALA A 273 -20.70 5.74 15.50
CA ALA A 273 -22.00 6.27 15.88
C ALA A 273 -21.89 7.28 17.03
N PRO A 274 -22.81 8.27 17.12
CA PRO A 274 -23.99 8.44 16.27
C PRO A 274 -23.80 9.38 15.07
N ASP A 275 -22.59 9.91 14.84
CA ASP A 275 -22.34 10.97 13.86
C ASP A 275 -22.23 10.47 12.41
N PHE A 276 -21.76 9.24 12.19
CA PHE A 276 -21.67 8.66 10.83
C PHE A 276 -22.53 7.41 10.67
N PHE A 277 -22.51 6.52 11.66
CA PHE A 277 -23.29 5.29 11.68
C PHE A 277 -24.41 5.37 12.71
N THR A 278 -25.48 4.59 12.52
CA THR A 278 -26.44 4.38 13.61
C THR A 278 -25.83 3.48 14.69
N GLU A 279 -26.30 3.59 15.93
CA GLU A 279 -25.86 2.72 17.03
C GLU A 279 -26.10 1.23 16.70
N ALA A 280 -27.28 0.90 16.16
CA ALA A 280 -27.61 -0.44 15.71
C ALA A 280 -26.65 -0.98 14.63
N SER A 281 -26.20 -0.12 13.70
CA SER A 281 -25.21 -0.51 12.70
C SER A 281 -23.87 -0.89 13.32
N ILE A 282 -23.44 -0.17 14.35
CA ILE A 282 -22.18 -0.45 15.04
C ILE A 282 -22.31 -1.71 15.92
N GLU A 283 -23.44 -1.90 16.60
CA GLU A 283 -23.72 -3.14 17.33
C GLU A 283 -23.69 -4.35 16.39
N GLN A 284 -24.34 -4.25 15.23
CA GLN A 284 -24.30 -5.29 14.20
C GLN A 284 -22.86 -5.52 13.69
N PHE A 285 -22.07 -4.47 13.49
CA PHE A 285 -20.68 -4.59 13.05
C PHE A 285 -19.85 -5.48 14.00
N PHE A 286 -19.94 -5.26 15.31
CA PHE A 286 -19.21 -6.05 16.31
C PHE A 286 -19.82 -7.45 16.53
N ALA A 287 -21.12 -7.63 16.30
CA ALA A 287 -21.80 -8.92 16.40
C ALA A 287 -21.60 -9.81 15.16
N THR A 288 -21.08 -9.28 14.05
CA THR A 288 -20.97 -10.00 12.77
C THR A 288 -19.68 -10.83 12.68
N ASP A 289 -19.75 -11.98 12.02
CA ASP A 289 -18.57 -12.71 11.52
C ASP A 289 -18.39 -12.26 10.07
N TRP A 290 -17.35 -11.49 9.80
CA TRP A 290 -17.07 -10.92 8.49
C TRP A 290 -16.24 -11.90 7.66
N GLU A 291 -16.72 -12.28 6.48
CA GLU A 291 -15.99 -13.19 5.60
C GLU A 291 -14.95 -12.42 4.77
N VAL A 292 -13.75 -12.99 4.64
CA VAL A 292 -12.69 -12.42 3.80
C VAL A 292 -12.96 -12.72 2.33
N HIS A 293 -13.17 -11.66 1.55
CA HIS A 293 -13.45 -11.76 0.12
C HIS A 293 -12.19 -12.13 -0.68
N TYR A 294 -12.34 -12.86 -1.80
CA TYR A 294 -11.22 -13.31 -2.64
C TYR A 294 -10.38 -12.17 -3.24
N ASN A 295 -10.96 -10.99 -3.44
CA ASN A 295 -10.27 -9.79 -3.93
C ASN A 295 -9.52 -9.03 -2.79
N SER A 296 -8.67 -9.75 -2.05
CA SER A 296 -7.89 -9.24 -0.91
C SER A 296 -6.39 -9.44 -1.14
N ASN A 297 -5.57 -8.45 -0.84
CA ASN A 297 -4.11 -8.52 -0.96
C ASN A 297 -3.41 -7.56 0.01
N ARG A 298 -2.11 -7.28 -0.18
CA ARG A 298 -1.33 -6.35 0.66
C ARG A 298 -1.81 -4.89 0.64
N LEU A 299 -2.61 -4.49 -0.35
CA LEU A 299 -3.22 -3.15 -0.40
C LEU A 299 -4.40 -3.06 0.57
N GLY A 300 -5.15 -4.14 0.71
CA GLY A 300 -6.26 -4.22 1.64
C GLY A 300 -6.99 -5.56 1.60
N VAL A 301 -7.62 -5.88 2.72
CA VAL A 301 -8.42 -7.09 2.91
C VAL A 301 -9.88 -6.73 2.88
N ARG A 302 -10.58 -7.14 1.82
CA ARG A 302 -12.01 -6.86 1.63
C ARG A 302 -12.85 -7.83 2.45
N LEU A 303 -13.94 -7.31 3.00
CA LEU A 303 -14.85 -8.07 3.84
C LEU A 303 -16.24 -8.14 3.22
N VAL A 304 -16.90 -9.28 3.41
CA VAL A 304 -18.30 -9.51 3.09
C VAL A 304 -19.08 -9.59 4.39
N GLY A 305 -20.20 -8.87 4.44
CA GLY A 305 -21.07 -8.82 5.61
C GLY A 305 -22.27 -7.90 5.39
N PRO A 306 -23.01 -7.55 6.45
CA PRO A 306 -24.21 -6.74 6.34
C PRO A 306 -23.91 -5.32 5.89
N LYS A 307 -24.84 -4.73 5.13
CA LYS A 307 -24.79 -3.31 4.76
C LYS A 307 -24.97 -2.44 6.02
N PRO A 308 -24.21 -1.35 6.17
CA PRO A 308 -24.37 -0.43 7.29
C PRO A 308 -25.67 0.36 7.16
N THR A 309 -26.14 0.91 8.28
CA THR A 309 -27.14 1.98 8.29
C THR A 309 -26.49 3.28 8.75
N TRP A 310 -26.74 4.34 8.00
CA TRP A 310 -26.06 5.63 8.10
C TRP A 310 -26.86 6.62 8.97
N ALA A 311 -26.18 7.44 9.75
CA ALA A 311 -26.79 8.52 10.54
C ALA A 311 -27.09 9.79 9.73
N ARG A 312 -26.66 9.81 8.46
CA ARG A 312 -26.78 10.94 7.54
C ARG A 312 -27.21 10.48 6.15
N THR A 313 -27.75 11.40 5.37
CA THR A 313 -28.32 11.12 4.04
C THR A 313 -27.28 11.11 2.91
N ASP A 314 -26.17 11.84 3.09
CA ASP A 314 -25.12 12.03 2.09
C ASP A 314 -23.83 12.57 2.76
N GLY A 315 -22.78 12.77 1.95
CA GLY A 315 -21.49 13.34 2.37
C GLY A 315 -21.30 14.81 1.97
N GLY A 316 -22.32 15.51 1.49
CA GLY A 316 -22.22 16.90 1.03
C GLY A 316 -21.21 17.10 -0.10
N GLU A 317 -20.40 18.17 -0.01
CA GLU A 317 -19.37 18.52 -1.00
C GLU A 317 -18.27 17.44 -1.17
N ALA A 318 -18.14 16.52 -0.21
CA ALA A 318 -17.17 15.42 -0.29
C ALA A 318 -17.66 14.23 -1.14
N GLY A 319 -18.97 14.12 -1.38
CA GLY A 319 -19.54 13.07 -2.23
C GLY A 319 -20.98 12.69 -1.85
N LEU A 320 -21.65 12.01 -2.79
CA LEU A 320 -23.07 11.64 -2.69
C LEU A 320 -23.36 10.58 -1.63
N HIS A 321 -22.40 9.71 -1.34
CA HIS A 321 -22.64 8.57 -0.46
C HIS A 321 -22.50 8.99 1.01
N PRO A 322 -23.35 8.51 1.94
CA PRO A 322 -23.22 8.75 3.37
C PRO A 322 -21.90 8.27 4.01
N SER A 323 -21.04 7.57 3.28
CA SER A 323 -19.69 7.22 3.76
C SER A 323 -18.63 8.24 3.35
N ASN A 324 -18.94 9.21 2.48
CA ASN A 324 -17.98 10.17 1.95
C ASN A 324 -17.65 11.29 2.94
N VAL A 325 -16.37 11.43 3.28
CA VAL A 325 -15.86 12.56 4.08
C VAL A 325 -14.86 13.35 3.24
N HIS A 326 -14.64 14.60 3.61
CA HIS A 326 -13.53 15.36 3.04
C HIS A 326 -12.23 14.58 3.26
N ASP A 327 -11.45 14.44 2.19
CA ASP A 327 -10.35 13.50 2.16
C ASP A 327 -9.39 13.71 3.35
N THR A 328 -9.16 12.63 4.08
CA THR A 328 -8.41 12.57 5.33
C THR A 328 -7.40 11.44 5.23
N GLU A 329 -6.31 11.57 5.95
CA GLU A 329 -5.35 10.48 6.10
C GLU A 329 -5.95 9.36 6.95
N TYR A 330 -5.66 8.12 6.55
CA TYR A 330 -6.09 6.92 7.25
C TYR A 330 -5.00 6.38 8.17
N ALA A 331 -5.42 5.63 9.19
CA ALA A 331 -4.53 4.81 9.98
C ALA A 331 -4.36 3.42 9.34
N ILE A 332 -3.15 2.87 9.42
CA ILE A 332 -2.91 1.47 9.03
C ILE A 332 -3.71 0.57 9.97
N GLY A 333 -4.54 -0.31 9.39
CA GLY A 333 -5.47 -1.15 10.13
C GLY A 333 -6.88 -0.59 10.24
N SER A 334 -7.16 0.61 9.72
CA SER A 334 -8.52 1.12 9.66
C SER A 334 -9.41 0.22 8.79
N VAL A 335 -10.63 -0.03 9.27
CA VAL A 335 -11.67 -0.69 8.48
C VAL A 335 -12.43 0.40 7.73
N ASN A 336 -12.08 0.60 6.47
CA ASN A 336 -12.58 1.68 5.64
C ASN A 336 -13.83 1.27 4.86
N PHE A 337 -14.90 2.07 4.90
CA PHE A 337 -16.15 1.80 4.17
C PHE A 337 -16.19 2.52 2.82
N THR A 338 -15.72 1.84 1.76
CA THR A 338 -15.82 2.35 0.39
C THR A 338 -17.25 2.19 -0.14
N GLY A 339 -18.10 3.17 0.13
CA GLY A 339 -19.55 2.99 -0.01
C GLY A 339 -20.08 2.14 1.16
N ASP A 340 -20.83 1.09 0.85
CA ASP A 340 -21.38 0.13 1.83
C ASP A 340 -20.45 -1.07 2.11
N MET A 341 -19.33 -1.18 1.40
CA MET A 341 -18.43 -2.33 1.49
C MET A 341 -17.17 -2.01 2.30
N PRO A 342 -16.87 -2.77 3.37
CA PRO A 342 -15.67 -2.56 4.17
C PRO A 342 -14.41 -3.20 3.58
N VAL A 343 -13.29 -2.51 3.75
CA VAL A 343 -11.93 -3.00 3.45
C VAL A 343 -10.98 -2.61 4.57
N ILE A 344 -10.21 -3.56 5.07
CA ILE A 344 -9.12 -3.30 6.02
C ILE A 344 -7.95 -2.72 5.23
N LEU A 345 -7.49 -1.53 5.58
CA LEU A 345 -6.31 -0.91 4.98
C LEU A 345 -5.05 -1.50 5.63
N THR A 346 -4.15 -2.06 4.82
CA THR A 346 -3.00 -2.83 5.33
C THR A 346 -1.67 -2.21 4.93
N ARG A 347 -0.58 -2.98 4.94
CA ARG A 347 0.79 -2.45 4.88
C ARG A 347 1.18 -1.76 3.58
N ASP A 348 0.57 -2.14 2.46
CA ASP A 348 0.71 -1.46 1.16
C ASP A 348 -0.55 -0.64 0.81
N GLY A 349 -1.40 -0.37 1.81
CA GLY A 349 -2.67 0.32 1.62
C GLY A 349 -2.54 1.82 1.35
N PRO A 350 -3.65 2.46 0.94
CA PRO A 350 -3.70 3.88 0.66
C PRO A 350 -3.59 4.72 1.94
N SER A 351 -3.02 5.92 1.83
CA SER A 351 -2.91 6.88 2.94
C SER A 351 -4.11 7.83 2.98
N LEU A 352 -4.20 8.76 2.03
CA LEU A 352 -5.28 9.74 1.95
C LEU A 352 -6.49 9.15 1.22
N GLY A 353 -7.68 9.43 1.73
CA GLY A 353 -8.92 9.25 0.98
C GLY A 353 -10.15 9.79 1.69
N GLY A 354 -11.29 9.72 1.02
CA GLY A 354 -12.54 10.35 1.49
C GLY A 354 -13.64 9.38 1.90
N PHE A 355 -13.35 8.41 2.78
CA PHE A 355 -14.32 7.47 3.33
C PHE A 355 -14.22 7.33 4.85
N VAL A 356 -15.31 6.96 5.51
CA VAL A 356 -15.34 6.76 6.96
C VAL A 356 -14.74 5.42 7.40
N CYS A 357 -14.25 5.41 8.64
CA CYS A 357 -13.58 4.27 9.29
C CYS A 357 -14.11 4.14 10.73
N PRO A 358 -15.04 3.21 11.03
CA PRO A 358 -15.61 3.09 12.38
C PRO A 358 -14.66 2.46 13.40
N VAL A 359 -13.65 1.70 12.96
CA VAL A 359 -12.69 1.04 13.85
C VAL A 359 -11.29 1.01 13.22
N THR A 360 -10.27 0.90 14.07
CA THR A 360 -8.89 0.67 13.66
C THR A 360 -8.28 -0.48 14.46
N ILE A 361 -7.67 -1.43 13.76
CA ILE A 361 -7.06 -2.62 14.36
C ILE A 361 -5.84 -2.22 15.19
N ALA A 362 -5.72 -2.77 16.40
CA ALA A 362 -4.58 -2.48 17.27
C ALA A 362 -3.26 -2.95 16.64
N LYS A 363 -2.15 -2.24 16.89
CA LYS A 363 -0.83 -2.57 16.34
C LYS A 363 -0.42 -4.02 16.60
N ALA A 364 -0.72 -4.54 17.79
CA ALA A 364 -0.41 -5.89 18.22
C ALA A 364 -1.36 -6.97 17.63
N GLU A 365 -2.43 -6.56 16.95
CA GLU A 365 -3.44 -7.46 16.37
C GLU A 365 -3.34 -7.52 14.84
N LEU A 366 -2.66 -6.55 14.21
CA LEU A 366 -2.46 -6.47 12.75
C LEU A 366 -1.84 -7.74 12.15
N TRP A 367 -1.02 -8.47 12.91
CA TRP A 367 -0.40 -9.70 12.41
C TRP A 367 -1.42 -10.77 12.01
N LYS A 368 -2.59 -10.80 12.66
CA LYS A 368 -3.70 -11.70 12.29
C LYS A 368 -4.20 -11.42 10.88
N ILE A 369 -4.27 -10.14 10.50
CA ILE A 369 -4.65 -9.72 9.15
C ILE A 369 -3.60 -10.14 8.11
N GLY A 370 -2.34 -10.26 8.51
CA GLY A 370 -1.31 -10.87 7.66
C GLY A 370 -1.50 -12.37 7.41
N GLN A 371 -2.37 -13.04 8.18
CA GLN A 371 -2.60 -14.47 8.08
C GLN A 371 -3.97 -14.85 7.55
N VAL A 372 -4.91 -13.91 7.44
CA VAL A 372 -6.21 -14.20 6.83
C VAL A 372 -6.08 -14.47 5.33
N LYS A 373 -6.89 -15.40 4.84
CA LYS A 373 -7.03 -15.74 3.42
C LYS A 373 -8.50 -15.74 3.01
N PRO A 374 -8.82 -15.73 1.70
CA PRO A 374 -10.20 -15.82 1.23
C PRO A 374 -10.98 -16.98 1.88
N GLY A 375 -12.21 -16.68 2.32
CA GLY A 375 -13.09 -17.63 3.03
C GLY A 375 -12.87 -17.71 4.55
N ASP A 376 -11.83 -17.10 5.10
CA ASP A 376 -11.70 -16.97 6.56
C ASP A 376 -12.76 -16.00 7.11
N CYS A 377 -13.16 -16.19 8.37
CA CYS A 377 -14.06 -15.28 9.08
C CYS A 377 -13.32 -14.44 10.11
N ILE A 378 -13.70 -13.16 10.26
CA ILE A 378 -13.16 -12.23 11.25
C ILE A 378 -14.30 -11.73 12.14
N ARG A 379 -14.15 -11.88 13.46
CA ARG A 379 -14.97 -11.17 14.45
C ARG A 379 -14.13 -10.10 15.11
N PHE A 380 -14.61 -8.86 15.04
CA PHE A 380 -13.97 -7.74 15.72
C PHE A 380 -14.34 -7.70 17.19
N ARG A 381 -13.33 -7.50 18.05
CA ARG A 381 -13.48 -7.32 19.49
C ARG A 381 -13.01 -5.91 19.84
N ARG A 382 -13.84 -5.16 20.57
CA ARG A 382 -13.44 -3.86 21.12
C ARG A 382 -12.31 -4.03 22.14
N LEU A 383 -11.27 -3.21 22.01
CA LEU A 383 -10.20 -2.98 22.97
C LEU A 383 -10.21 -1.53 23.44
N ASP A 384 -9.77 -1.31 24.67
CA ASP A 384 -9.35 0.03 25.12
C ASP A 384 -7.88 0.28 24.77
N PHE A 385 -7.46 1.54 24.87
CA PHE A 385 -6.08 1.95 24.54
C PHE A 385 -5.03 1.27 25.44
N ASP A 386 -5.32 1.12 26.73
CA ASP A 386 -4.39 0.51 27.70
C ASP A 386 -4.18 -0.99 27.40
N GLU A 387 -5.24 -1.72 27.04
CA GLU A 387 -5.19 -3.11 26.60
C GLU A 387 -4.38 -3.24 25.31
N ALA A 388 -4.60 -2.37 24.32
CA ALA A 388 -3.84 -2.38 23.07
C ALA A 388 -2.34 -2.13 23.30
N LEU A 389 -1.99 -1.13 24.12
CA LEU A 389 -0.60 -0.83 24.49
C LEU A 389 0.05 -1.97 25.29
N ALA A 390 -0.70 -2.61 26.20
CA ALA A 390 -0.20 -3.74 26.95
C ALA A 390 0.09 -4.96 26.05
N LEU A 391 -0.76 -5.22 25.05
CA LEU A 391 -0.54 -6.27 24.05
C LEU A 391 0.74 -6.01 23.24
N GLU A 392 0.97 -4.77 22.81
CA GLU A 392 2.20 -4.42 22.07
C GLU A 392 3.44 -4.58 22.93
N LYS A 393 3.44 -4.03 24.16
CA LYS A 393 4.57 -4.18 25.10
C LYS A 393 4.87 -5.64 25.41
N ALA A 394 3.82 -6.47 25.53
CA ALA A 394 3.96 -7.90 25.74
C ALA A 394 4.62 -8.59 24.52
N GLN A 395 4.22 -8.23 23.30
CA GLN A 395 4.84 -8.75 22.08
C GLN A 395 6.29 -8.33 21.93
N ASP A 396 6.61 -7.05 22.14
CA ASP A 396 7.98 -6.53 22.07
C ASP A 396 8.90 -7.26 23.04
N ARG A 397 8.47 -7.38 24.31
CA ARG A 397 9.22 -8.14 25.33
C ARG A 397 9.35 -9.61 24.96
N ALA A 398 8.30 -10.22 24.44
CA ALA A 398 8.31 -11.63 24.05
C ALA A 398 9.29 -11.92 22.92
N ILE A 399 9.36 -11.04 21.93
CA ILE A 399 10.34 -11.13 20.83
C ILE A 399 11.76 -10.91 21.36
N GLU A 400 12.00 -9.86 22.13
CA GLU A 400 13.33 -9.52 22.63
C GLU A 400 13.92 -10.65 23.49
N THR A 401 13.13 -11.10 24.48
CA THR A 401 13.58 -12.04 25.51
C THR A 401 13.37 -13.51 25.14
N LEU A 402 12.59 -13.80 24.09
CA LEU A 402 12.08 -15.13 23.78
C LEU A 402 11.42 -15.78 25.00
N THR A 403 10.65 -15.01 25.76
CA THR A 403 9.84 -15.52 26.88
C THR A 403 8.39 -15.05 26.75
N PRO A 404 7.38 -15.89 27.06
CA PRO A 404 6.00 -15.44 27.05
C PRO A 404 5.79 -14.30 28.03
N ALA A 405 5.23 -13.20 27.55
CA ALA A 405 4.78 -12.12 28.42
C ALA A 405 3.35 -12.40 28.90
N PRO A 406 3.04 -12.13 30.18
CA PRO A 406 1.68 -12.30 30.69
C PRO A 406 0.73 -11.36 29.92
N ARG A 407 -0.40 -11.92 29.46
CA ARG A 407 -1.47 -11.13 28.86
C ARG A 407 -2.26 -10.45 29.98
N SER A 408 -2.40 -9.13 29.92
CA SER A 408 -3.35 -8.41 30.75
C SER A 408 -4.76 -8.66 30.22
N ASN A 409 -5.68 -9.08 31.09
CA ASN A 409 -7.10 -9.08 30.74
C ASN A 409 -7.60 -7.64 30.84
N GLY A 410 -7.78 -6.99 29.68
CA GLY A 410 -8.55 -5.75 29.60
C GLY A 410 -10.05 -6.03 29.70
N GLY A 411 -10.81 -4.97 29.97
CA GLY A 411 -12.25 -5.07 30.23
C GLY A 411 -12.86 -3.82 30.84
N ARG A 412 -12.23 -2.65 30.67
CA ARG A 412 -12.88 -1.40 31.07
C ARG A 412 -14.02 -1.13 30.10
N VAL A 413 -15.18 -0.80 30.64
CA VAL A 413 -16.27 -0.25 29.84
C VAL A 413 -15.83 1.13 29.37
N LEU A 414 -15.52 1.24 28.08
CA LEU A 414 -15.32 2.53 27.44
C LEU A 414 -16.64 3.29 27.47
N ARG A 415 -16.59 4.57 27.85
CA ARG A 415 -17.72 5.49 27.77
C ARG A 415 -17.22 6.77 27.11
N ALA A 416 -18.08 7.43 26.36
CA ALA A 416 -17.74 8.71 25.76
C ALA A 416 -17.34 9.70 26.87
N PRO A 417 -16.24 10.46 26.67
CA PRO A 417 -15.92 11.58 27.54
C PRO A 417 -17.12 12.52 27.71
N GLN A 418 -17.25 13.17 28.86
CA GLN A 418 -18.34 14.12 29.06
C GLN A 418 -18.23 15.28 28.07
N GLY A 419 -19.32 15.58 27.35
CA GLY A 419 -19.40 16.72 26.43
C GLY A 419 -18.95 16.43 25.00
N THR A 420 -18.64 15.19 24.64
CA THR A 420 -18.29 14.79 23.27
C THR A 420 -19.45 14.07 22.57
N VAL A 421 -19.53 14.16 21.24
CA VAL A 421 -20.62 13.53 20.45
C VAL A 421 -20.61 12.01 20.44
N SER A 422 -19.45 11.36 20.57
CA SER A 422 -19.32 9.89 20.56
C SER A 422 -18.12 9.38 21.34
N GLU A 423 -18.08 8.06 21.59
CA GLU A 423 -16.91 7.37 22.16
C GLU A 423 -15.64 7.48 21.30
N CYS A 424 -15.79 7.84 20.03
CA CYS A 424 -14.65 8.01 19.12
C CYS A 424 -13.93 9.34 19.36
N VAL A 425 -14.58 10.32 20.00
CA VAL A 425 -14.03 11.65 20.27
C VAL A 425 -13.46 11.68 21.69
N LEU A 426 -12.14 11.79 21.79
CA LEU A 426 -11.39 11.81 23.05
C LEU A 426 -11.45 13.18 23.75
N ALA A 427 -11.49 14.25 22.96
CA ALA A 427 -11.66 15.61 23.42
C ALA A 427 -12.27 16.48 22.31
N GLU A 428 -12.90 17.57 22.71
CA GLU A 428 -13.53 18.50 21.79
C GLU A 428 -13.47 19.92 22.37
N LEU A 429 -13.17 20.90 21.53
CA LEU A 429 -13.24 22.31 21.89
C LEU A 429 -14.26 23.00 20.97
N PRO A 430 -15.25 23.73 21.53
CA PRO A 430 -16.17 24.51 20.72
C PRO A 430 -15.43 25.65 20.01
N ALA A 431 -16.04 26.13 18.93
CA ALA A 431 -15.58 27.35 18.27
C ALA A 431 -15.55 28.52 19.26
N SER A 432 -14.47 29.30 19.24
CA SER A 432 -14.29 30.43 20.15
C SER A 432 -13.36 31.47 19.54
N GLY A 433 -13.87 32.69 19.35
CA GLY A 433 -13.13 33.73 18.62
C GLY A 433 -12.78 33.27 17.20
N GLY A 434 -11.51 33.41 16.80
CA GLY A 434 -11.00 32.92 15.51
C GLY A 434 -10.67 31.42 15.46
N ARG A 435 -10.82 30.69 16.57
CA ARG A 435 -10.60 29.24 16.62
C ARG A 435 -11.87 28.50 16.15
N PRO A 436 -11.81 27.68 15.09
CA PRO A 436 -12.91 26.80 14.72
C PRO A 436 -13.14 25.74 15.81
N GLN A 437 -14.26 25.03 15.75
CA GLN A 437 -14.42 23.81 16.53
C GLN A 437 -13.27 22.84 16.22
N VAL A 438 -12.81 22.06 17.20
CA VAL A 438 -11.81 21.01 16.97
C VAL A 438 -12.18 19.75 17.74
N SER A 439 -12.10 18.62 17.06
CA SER A 439 -12.35 17.29 17.62
C SER A 439 -11.09 16.44 17.54
N TYR A 440 -10.75 15.76 18.62
CA TYR A 440 -9.62 14.85 18.73
C TYR A 440 -10.14 13.41 18.78
N ARG A 441 -10.07 12.70 17.66
CA ARG A 441 -10.66 11.37 17.48
C ARG A 441 -9.63 10.26 17.62
N GLN A 442 -10.03 9.18 18.28
CA GLN A 442 -9.26 7.95 18.34
C GLN A 442 -9.14 7.31 16.96
N ALA A 443 -7.93 7.03 16.49
CA ALA A 443 -7.66 6.39 15.21
C ALA A 443 -6.71 5.19 15.38
N GLY A 444 -7.05 4.29 16.30
CA GLY A 444 -6.18 3.19 16.72
C GLY A 444 -5.25 3.56 17.88
N ASP A 445 -4.32 2.66 18.20
CA ASP A 445 -3.35 2.79 19.29
C ASP A 445 -2.04 3.48 18.86
N LYS A 446 -1.94 3.85 17.58
CA LYS A 446 -0.77 4.50 16.96
C LYS A 446 -1.07 5.82 16.27
N TYR A 447 -2.35 6.20 16.20
CA TYR A 447 -2.75 7.44 15.54
C TYR A 447 -3.85 8.17 16.31
N LEU A 448 -3.82 9.49 16.19
CA LEU A 448 -4.87 10.40 16.61
C LEU A 448 -5.32 11.17 15.36
N LEU A 449 -6.63 11.29 15.14
CA LEU A 449 -7.17 12.11 14.06
C LEU A 449 -7.73 13.41 14.64
N LEU A 450 -7.12 14.53 14.30
CA LEU A 450 -7.64 15.85 14.64
C LEU A 450 -8.49 16.38 13.47
N GLU A 451 -9.66 16.92 13.75
CA GLU A 451 -10.54 17.52 12.74
C GLU A 451 -10.96 18.94 13.12
N TYR A 452 -10.90 19.89 12.18
CA TYR A 452 -11.32 21.28 12.42
C TYR A 452 -12.65 21.61 11.74
N GLY A 453 -13.48 22.40 12.43
CA GLY A 453 -14.70 23.02 11.91
C GLY A 453 -15.80 22.03 11.58
N GLU A 454 -16.82 22.49 10.87
CA GLU A 454 -17.84 21.61 10.27
C GLU A 454 -17.28 20.86 9.06
N MET A 455 -18.02 19.88 8.55
CA MET A 455 -17.66 19.13 7.34
C MET A 455 -17.93 19.96 6.08
N VAL A 456 -17.13 21.01 5.91
CA VAL A 456 -17.17 21.95 4.78
C VAL A 456 -15.78 22.14 4.20
N LEU A 457 -15.72 22.45 2.90
CA LEU A 457 -14.46 22.85 2.27
C LEU A 457 -14.16 24.33 2.54
N ASP A 458 -13.33 24.56 3.55
CA ASP A 458 -12.83 25.88 3.94
C ASP A 458 -11.30 25.88 4.08
N LEU A 459 -10.64 26.67 3.24
CA LEU A 459 -9.17 26.76 3.20
C LEU A 459 -8.59 27.25 4.53
N ARG A 460 -9.34 28.02 5.32
CA ARG A 460 -8.92 28.47 6.65
C ARG A 460 -8.61 27.30 7.57
N LEU A 461 -9.40 26.21 7.48
CA LEU A 461 -9.19 24.99 8.26
C LEU A 461 -7.87 24.33 7.86
N ARG A 462 -7.58 24.26 6.56
CA ARG A 462 -6.32 23.70 6.05
C ARG A 462 -5.09 24.52 6.45
N LEU A 463 -5.20 25.85 6.43
CA LEU A 463 -4.13 26.73 6.88
C LEU A 463 -3.93 26.66 8.40
N ARG A 464 -5.01 26.48 9.18
CA ARG A 464 -4.89 26.20 10.62
C ARG A 464 -4.15 24.90 10.90
N ILE A 465 -4.42 23.83 10.14
CA ILE A 465 -3.65 22.57 10.21
C ILE A 465 -2.18 22.82 9.93
N HIS A 466 -1.88 23.63 8.91
CA HIS A 466 -0.50 23.98 8.64
C HIS A 466 0.15 24.74 9.81
N ALA A 467 -0.55 25.69 10.43
CA ALA A 467 -0.05 26.38 11.62
C ALA A 467 0.24 25.41 12.78
N LEU A 468 -0.66 24.46 13.04
CA LEU A 468 -0.45 23.38 14.02
C LEU A 468 0.78 22.52 13.66
N MET A 469 0.91 22.10 12.41
CA MET A 469 2.07 21.33 11.94
C MET A 469 3.37 22.10 12.11
N GLN A 470 3.39 23.40 11.79
CA GLN A 470 4.59 24.23 11.98
C GLN A 470 4.93 24.40 13.46
N ALA A 471 3.93 24.57 14.32
CA ALA A 471 4.14 24.66 15.76
C ALA A 471 4.75 23.35 16.32
N LEU A 472 4.20 22.19 15.93
CA LEU A 472 4.74 20.88 16.31
C LEU A 472 6.13 20.59 15.72
N LYS A 473 6.46 21.14 14.55
CA LYS A 473 7.82 21.04 13.98
C LYS A 473 8.81 21.96 14.69
N ALA A 474 8.37 23.13 15.12
CA ALA A 474 9.19 24.11 15.85
C ALA A 474 9.47 23.67 17.29
N ASP A 475 8.50 23.01 17.95
CA ASP A 475 8.64 22.42 19.28
C ASP A 475 8.20 20.94 19.25
N PRO A 476 9.10 20.02 18.83
CA PRO A 476 8.77 18.61 18.68
C PRO A 476 8.39 17.93 20.00
N VAL A 477 7.21 17.31 20.02
CA VAL A 477 6.73 16.51 21.15
C VAL A 477 7.34 15.10 21.07
N PRO A 478 8.10 14.65 22.09
CA PRO A 478 8.65 13.29 22.10
C PRO A 478 7.57 12.21 21.94
N GLY A 479 7.77 11.32 20.98
CA GLY A 479 6.84 10.24 20.66
C GLY A 479 5.93 10.53 19.47
N ILE A 480 5.75 11.77 19.02
CA ILE A 480 5.15 12.03 17.71
C ILE A 480 6.14 11.63 16.61
N LEU A 481 5.69 10.80 15.67
CA LEU A 481 6.51 10.24 14.60
C LEU A 481 6.26 10.95 13.27
N GLU A 482 5.00 11.21 12.94
CA GLU A 482 4.61 11.74 11.64
C GLU A 482 3.33 12.59 11.72
N LEU A 483 3.25 13.61 10.86
CA LEU A 483 2.13 14.54 10.75
C LEU A 483 1.60 14.53 9.32
N ALA A 484 0.45 13.90 9.10
CA ALA A 484 -0.10 13.68 7.77
C ALA A 484 -1.41 14.49 7.59
N PRO A 485 -1.41 15.59 6.82
CA PRO A 485 -2.56 16.47 6.69
C PRO A 485 -3.55 16.01 5.63
N GLY A 486 -4.83 16.01 5.97
CA GLY A 486 -5.93 15.97 5.03
C GLY A 486 -6.46 17.35 4.65
N VAL A 487 -7.68 17.40 4.11
CA VAL A 487 -8.36 18.65 3.73
C VAL A 487 -8.63 19.54 4.94
N ARG A 488 -9.26 18.96 5.97
CA ARG A 488 -9.67 19.64 7.22
C ARG A 488 -9.30 18.85 8.47
N SER A 489 -8.37 17.90 8.32
CA SER A 489 -7.90 17.04 9.38
C SER A 489 -6.37 16.90 9.41
N LEU A 490 -5.84 16.47 10.55
CA LEU A 490 -4.46 16.08 10.72
C LEU A 490 -4.41 14.73 11.40
N GLN A 491 -3.87 13.73 10.70
CA GLN A 491 -3.54 12.43 11.28
C GLN A 491 -2.16 12.53 11.92
N ILE A 492 -2.08 12.29 13.22
CA ILE A 492 -0.85 12.33 14.00
C ILE A 492 -0.47 10.89 14.32
N GLN A 493 0.62 10.40 13.74
CA GLN A 493 1.20 9.10 14.11
C GLN A 493 2.10 9.29 15.33
N TYR A 494 1.99 8.41 16.32
CA TYR A 494 2.81 8.46 17.52
C TYR A 494 3.20 7.06 18.02
N ASP A 495 4.31 7.01 18.76
CA ASP A 495 4.71 5.83 19.50
C ASP A 495 4.05 5.84 20.89
N SER A 496 2.97 5.06 21.02
CA SER A 496 2.25 4.88 22.29
C SER A 496 3.09 4.28 23.42
N ARG A 497 4.29 3.75 23.13
CA ARG A 497 5.25 3.30 24.15
C ARG A 497 6.03 4.46 24.77
N VAL A 498 6.10 5.61 24.07
CA VAL A 498 6.81 6.83 24.49
C VAL A 498 5.85 7.86 25.07
N ILE A 499 4.71 8.11 24.42
CA ILE A 499 3.69 9.06 24.87
C ILE A 499 2.31 8.39 24.92
N GLY A 500 1.64 8.43 26.07
CA GLY A 500 0.29 7.89 26.22
C GLY A 500 -0.76 8.77 25.53
N GLN A 501 -1.87 8.17 25.06
CA GLN A 501 -2.92 8.86 24.29
C GLN A 501 -3.47 10.10 25.01
N GLN A 502 -3.77 9.99 26.31
CA GLN A 502 -4.29 11.12 27.07
C GLN A 502 -3.27 12.28 27.15
N LEU A 503 -2.01 11.98 27.41
CA LEU A 503 -0.96 13.01 27.48
C LEU A 503 -0.75 13.68 26.12
N LEU A 504 -0.85 12.93 25.01
CA LEU A 504 -0.82 13.49 23.67
C LEU A 504 -2.00 14.44 23.44
N VAL A 505 -3.22 14.03 23.79
CA VAL A 505 -4.42 14.88 23.68
C VAL A 505 -4.28 16.15 24.52
N ASP A 506 -3.86 16.03 25.77
CA ASP A 506 -3.65 17.17 26.68
C ASP A 506 -2.61 18.16 26.12
N THR A 507 -1.52 17.63 25.55
CA THR A 507 -0.46 18.43 24.90
C THR A 507 -1.01 19.20 23.70
N LEU A 508 -1.81 18.54 22.85
CA LEU A 508 -2.39 19.18 21.67
C LEU A 508 -3.49 20.19 22.04
N LEU A 509 -4.26 19.94 23.10
CA LEU A 509 -5.24 20.88 23.65
C LEU A 509 -4.55 22.15 24.18
N ALA A 510 -3.41 22.00 24.88
CA ALA A 510 -2.63 23.13 25.35
C ALA A 510 -2.05 23.93 24.18
N LEU A 511 -1.51 23.24 23.16
CA LEU A 511 -0.98 23.89 21.96
C LEU A 511 -2.05 24.67 21.19
N GLU A 512 -3.25 24.11 21.06
CA GLU A 512 -4.39 24.72 20.37
C GLU A 512 -4.80 26.08 20.95
N GLN A 513 -4.62 26.28 22.26
CA GLN A 513 -4.90 27.57 22.92
C GLN A 513 -3.92 28.67 22.51
N GLY A 514 -2.69 28.31 22.15
CA GLY A 514 -1.63 29.23 21.74
C GLY A 514 -1.52 29.45 20.23
N LEU A 515 -2.26 28.69 19.42
CA LEU A 515 -2.18 28.80 17.95
C LEU A 515 -2.77 30.13 17.46
N PRO A 516 -2.10 30.83 16.53
CA PRO A 516 -2.62 32.06 15.95
C PRO A 516 -3.92 31.82 15.16
N ASP A 517 -4.66 32.90 14.93
CA ASP A 517 -5.79 32.91 13.99
C ASP A 517 -5.27 32.64 12.56
N ALA A 518 -6.05 31.89 11.80
CA ALA A 518 -5.75 31.61 10.41
C ALA A 518 -5.87 32.86 9.52
N ALA A 519 -6.75 33.82 9.85
CA ALA A 519 -7.14 34.94 8.98
C ALA A 519 -5.96 35.77 8.40
N GLY A 520 -4.83 35.82 9.09
CA GLY A 520 -3.61 36.53 8.64
C GLY A 520 -2.53 35.65 8.03
N LEU A 521 -2.76 34.34 7.90
CA LEU A 521 -1.74 33.40 7.47
C LEU A 521 -1.39 33.56 5.98
N LYS A 522 -0.09 33.47 5.72
CA LYS A 522 0.49 33.39 4.39
C LYS A 522 1.37 32.15 4.34
N VAL A 523 1.24 31.38 3.26
CA VAL A 523 2.04 30.18 3.07
C VAL A 523 2.82 30.27 1.76
N PRO A 524 4.09 29.82 1.73
CA PRO A 524 4.80 29.62 0.47
C PRO A 524 3.98 28.71 -0.45
N SER A 525 3.93 29.06 -1.73
CA SER A 525 3.17 28.33 -2.74
C SER A 525 3.92 28.41 -4.06
N ARG A 526 3.79 27.39 -4.90
CA ARG A 526 4.37 27.39 -6.25
C ARG A 526 3.27 27.19 -7.26
N ILE A 527 3.27 27.94 -8.36
CA ILE A 527 2.42 27.65 -9.51
C ILE A 527 3.18 26.65 -10.38
N VAL A 528 2.68 25.43 -10.49
CA VAL A 528 3.28 24.34 -11.26
C VAL A 528 2.44 24.12 -12.51
N ARG A 529 2.95 24.56 -13.67
CA ARG A 529 2.24 24.46 -14.95
C ARG A 529 2.63 23.17 -15.66
N LEU A 530 1.66 22.28 -15.86
CA LEU A 530 1.85 20.95 -16.44
C LEU A 530 1.12 20.81 -17.79
N PRO A 531 1.70 20.11 -18.78
CA PRO A 531 0.99 19.77 -20.02
C PRO A 531 -0.09 18.74 -19.71
N MET A 532 -1.26 18.83 -20.34
CA MET A 532 -2.28 17.79 -20.25
C MET A 532 -2.88 17.46 -21.61
N ALA A 533 -2.88 16.17 -21.94
CA ALA A 533 -3.66 15.64 -23.05
C ALA A 533 -5.08 15.35 -22.55
N TRP A 534 -6.07 15.99 -23.18
CA TRP A 534 -7.48 15.85 -22.81
C TRP A 534 -8.06 14.53 -23.35
N GLN A 535 -8.62 13.71 -22.46
CA GLN A 535 -9.22 12.41 -22.80
C GLN A 535 -8.34 11.53 -23.72
N ASP A 536 -7.05 11.44 -23.39
CA ASP A 536 -6.11 10.60 -24.13
C ASP A 536 -6.46 9.11 -24.05
N THR A 537 -5.86 8.31 -24.93
CA THR A 537 -6.18 6.89 -25.11
C THR A 537 -6.08 6.11 -23.79
N ALA A 538 -5.03 6.32 -23.00
CA ALA A 538 -4.84 5.61 -21.73
C ALA A 538 -5.94 5.92 -20.70
N THR A 539 -6.43 7.17 -20.68
CA THR A 539 -7.52 7.61 -19.80
C THR A 539 -8.83 6.92 -20.18
N LEU A 540 -9.16 6.89 -21.47
CA LEU A 540 -10.38 6.25 -21.98
C LEU A 540 -10.34 4.72 -21.81
N ASP A 541 -9.18 4.10 -22.01
CA ASP A 541 -8.97 2.67 -21.81
C ASP A 541 -9.22 2.24 -20.36
N ALA A 542 -8.84 3.07 -19.38
CA ALA A 542 -9.12 2.79 -17.97
C ALA A 542 -10.65 2.76 -17.69
N VAL A 543 -11.43 3.64 -18.33
CA VAL A 543 -12.90 3.63 -18.25
C VAL A 543 -13.47 2.41 -18.97
N ALA A 544 -12.97 2.08 -20.15
CA ALA A 544 -13.40 0.91 -20.91
C ALA A 544 -13.14 -0.40 -20.13
N ARG A 545 -11.96 -0.54 -19.54
CA ARG A 545 -11.60 -1.68 -18.68
C ARG A 545 -12.52 -1.79 -17.47
N TYR A 546 -12.88 -0.66 -16.84
CA TYR A 546 -13.83 -0.67 -15.73
C TYR A 546 -15.21 -1.19 -16.16
N ARG A 547 -15.70 -0.74 -17.32
CA ARG A 547 -16.98 -1.21 -17.86
C ARG A 547 -16.99 -2.71 -18.13
N GLN A 548 -15.89 -3.23 -18.66
CA GLN A 548 -15.74 -4.64 -18.98
C GLN A 548 -15.61 -5.54 -17.74
N SER A 549 -14.92 -5.08 -16.69
CA SER A 549 -14.47 -5.95 -15.60
C SER A 549 -15.11 -5.66 -14.23
N VAL A 550 -15.80 -4.53 -14.07
CA VAL A 550 -16.33 -4.10 -12.76
C VAL A 550 -17.80 -3.70 -12.84
N ARG A 551 -18.14 -2.69 -13.66
CA ARG A 551 -19.52 -2.17 -13.77
C ARG A 551 -19.72 -1.47 -15.11
N ASP A 552 -20.56 -2.05 -15.97
CA ASP A 552 -20.80 -1.50 -17.32
C ASP A 552 -21.73 -0.29 -17.34
N THR A 553 -22.67 -0.20 -16.40
CA THR A 553 -23.68 0.86 -16.34
C THR A 553 -23.67 1.61 -15.00
N ALA A 554 -23.57 2.94 -15.08
CA ALA A 554 -23.66 3.87 -13.96
C ALA A 554 -23.93 5.30 -14.48
N PRO A 555 -24.40 6.25 -13.65
CA PRO A 555 -24.62 7.64 -14.08
C PRO A 555 -23.38 8.33 -14.66
N TRP A 556 -22.18 7.95 -14.19
CA TRP A 556 -20.91 8.45 -14.68
C TRP A 556 -20.38 7.75 -15.94
N LEU A 557 -21.12 6.80 -16.49
CA LEU A 557 -20.78 6.04 -17.69
C LEU A 557 -21.76 6.33 -18.84
N PRO A 558 -21.35 6.16 -20.10
CA PRO A 558 -20.04 5.73 -20.56
C PRO A 558 -18.96 6.83 -20.56
N SER A 559 -19.33 8.08 -20.25
CA SER A 559 -18.42 9.23 -20.31
C SER A 559 -18.45 10.04 -19.01
N ASN A 560 -17.30 10.06 -18.33
CA ASN A 560 -17.07 10.78 -17.09
C ASN A 560 -17.26 12.29 -17.23
N VAL A 561 -16.72 12.89 -18.30
CA VAL A 561 -16.82 14.34 -18.54
C VAL A 561 -18.23 14.76 -18.92
N GLU A 562 -18.98 13.88 -19.60
CA GLU A 562 -20.39 14.16 -19.93
C GLU A 562 -21.25 14.11 -18.66
N PHE A 563 -20.95 13.19 -17.73
CA PHE A 563 -21.55 13.22 -16.41
C PHE A 563 -21.21 14.50 -15.64
N MET A 564 -19.94 14.94 -15.65
CA MET A 564 -19.55 16.23 -15.06
C MET A 564 -20.34 17.39 -15.67
N ARG A 565 -20.51 17.43 -16.99
CA ARG A 565 -21.31 18.46 -17.65
C ARG A 565 -22.74 18.49 -17.11
N ARG A 566 -23.41 17.32 -17.07
CA ARG A 566 -24.81 17.21 -16.63
C ARG A 566 -25.00 17.61 -15.18
N ILE A 567 -24.24 17.03 -14.26
CA ILE A 567 -24.41 17.25 -12.82
C ILE A 567 -24.07 18.69 -12.39
N ASN A 568 -23.28 19.41 -13.19
CA ASN A 568 -22.95 20.82 -12.96
C ASN A 568 -23.83 21.79 -13.75
N GLY A 569 -24.74 21.29 -14.59
CA GLY A 569 -25.64 22.10 -15.39
C GLY A 569 -24.93 22.92 -16.47
N LEU A 570 -23.82 22.43 -17.00
CA LEU A 570 -22.99 23.12 -17.99
C LEU A 570 -23.49 22.88 -19.43
N ASP A 571 -23.22 23.84 -20.31
CA ASP A 571 -23.78 23.87 -21.66
C ASP A 571 -23.16 22.79 -22.57
N SER A 572 -21.87 22.51 -22.42
CA SER A 572 -21.15 21.52 -23.24
C SER A 572 -19.99 20.87 -22.49
N VAL A 573 -19.49 19.75 -23.03
CA VAL A 573 -18.23 19.12 -22.56
C VAL A 573 -17.04 20.06 -22.78
N ASP A 574 -17.09 20.91 -23.82
CA ASP A 574 -16.05 21.92 -24.04
C ASP A 574 -16.00 22.96 -22.92
N THR A 575 -17.14 23.30 -22.31
CA THR A 575 -17.15 24.16 -21.11
C THR A 575 -16.43 23.48 -19.95
N VAL A 576 -16.63 22.18 -19.73
CA VAL A 576 -15.88 21.40 -18.73
C VAL A 576 -14.38 21.47 -19.03
N ARG A 577 -14.00 21.25 -20.29
CA ARG A 577 -12.61 21.32 -20.76
C ARG A 577 -11.98 22.68 -20.47
N GLN A 578 -12.64 23.76 -20.87
CA GLN A 578 -12.16 25.13 -20.64
C GLN A 578 -11.97 25.42 -19.16
N MET A 579 -12.97 25.09 -18.33
CA MET A 579 -12.86 25.25 -16.87
C MET A 579 -11.64 24.53 -16.30
N VAL A 580 -11.36 23.29 -16.72
CA VAL A 580 -10.19 22.55 -16.23
C VAL A 580 -8.87 23.26 -16.57
N PHE A 581 -8.73 23.78 -17.80
CA PHE A 581 -7.52 24.47 -18.23
C PHE A 581 -7.37 25.89 -17.63
N ASP A 582 -8.48 26.55 -17.28
CA ASP A 582 -8.48 27.88 -16.66
C ASP A 582 -8.33 27.83 -15.12
N THR A 583 -8.26 26.63 -14.53
CA THR A 583 -8.26 26.46 -13.08
C THR A 583 -6.86 26.44 -12.48
N SER A 584 -6.74 27.09 -11.32
CA SER A 584 -5.61 26.92 -10.39
C SER A 584 -6.03 25.97 -9.25
N TYR A 585 -5.45 24.77 -9.21
CA TYR A 585 -5.77 23.74 -8.23
C TYR A 585 -4.77 23.74 -7.07
N MET A 586 -5.16 24.19 -5.89
CA MET A 586 -4.31 24.19 -4.71
C MET A 586 -4.25 22.80 -4.05
N VAL A 587 -3.05 22.25 -3.92
CA VAL A 587 -2.76 20.98 -3.26
C VAL A 587 -2.98 21.11 -1.75
N LEU A 588 -3.96 20.38 -1.22
CA LEU A 588 -4.27 20.36 0.22
C LEU A 588 -3.54 19.23 0.93
N GLY A 589 -3.50 18.05 0.31
CA GLY A 589 -2.81 16.85 0.80
C GLY A 589 -2.12 16.11 -0.33
N LEU A 590 -1.29 15.14 0.01
CA LEU A 590 -0.63 14.24 -0.94
C LEU A 590 -1.01 12.79 -0.58
N GLY A 591 -0.77 11.86 -1.49
CA GLY A 591 -1.13 10.46 -1.29
C GLY A 591 -2.58 10.10 -1.61
N ASP A 592 -3.26 10.85 -2.50
CA ASP A 592 -4.64 10.61 -3.02
C ASP A 592 -4.68 10.20 -4.51
N VAL A 593 -4.32 8.97 -4.90
CA VAL A 593 -3.85 7.91 -4.02
C VAL A 593 -2.43 7.46 -4.38
N TYR A 594 -1.59 7.32 -3.35
CA TYR A 594 -0.18 6.93 -3.39
C TYR A 594 0.81 7.93 -4.01
N LEU A 595 2.08 7.81 -3.61
CA LEU A 595 3.28 8.35 -4.29
C LEU A 595 3.18 9.82 -4.73
N GLY A 596 2.77 10.70 -3.82
CA GLY A 596 2.68 12.14 -4.06
C GLY A 596 1.47 12.58 -4.87
N ALA A 597 0.51 11.69 -5.14
CA ALA A 597 -0.75 12.03 -5.80
C ALA A 597 -1.48 13.13 -5.00
N PRO A 598 -1.77 14.30 -5.58
CA PRO A 598 -2.35 15.40 -4.84
C PRO A 598 -3.84 15.19 -4.60
N CYS A 599 -4.33 15.58 -3.42
CA CYS A 599 -5.71 16.00 -3.25
C CYS A 599 -5.74 17.52 -3.36
N ALA A 600 -6.13 18.03 -4.53
CA ALA A 600 -6.08 19.45 -4.85
C ALA A 600 -7.48 20.01 -5.09
N VAL A 601 -7.66 21.32 -4.90
CA VAL A 601 -8.96 21.97 -5.04
C VAL A 601 -8.86 23.29 -5.81
N PRO A 602 -9.85 23.63 -6.66
CA PRO A 602 -9.89 24.95 -7.27
C PRO A 602 -9.91 26.08 -6.23
N VAL A 603 -8.98 27.03 -6.38
CA VAL A 603 -8.90 28.23 -5.53
C VAL A 603 -10.15 29.11 -5.72
N ASP A 604 -10.63 29.23 -6.96
CA ASP A 604 -11.90 29.88 -7.29
C ASP A 604 -13.06 28.88 -7.12
N PRO A 605 -14.03 29.14 -6.22
CA PRO A 605 -15.19 28.26 -6.04
C PRO A 605 -16.03 28.04 -7.30
N ARG A 606 -16.00 28.96 -8.27
CA ARG A 606 -16.71 28.83 -9.55
C ARG A 606 -16.13 27.73 -10.45
N HIS A 607 -14.93 27.25 -10.13
CA HIS A 607 -14.24 26.20 -10.89
C HIS A 607 -14.37 24.82 -10.23
N ARG A 608 -15.08 24.72 -9.09
CA ARG A 608 -15.32 23.46 -8.38
C ARG A 608 -16.38 22.64 -9.10
N LEU A 609 -15.94 21.86 -10.08
CA LEU A 609 -16.78 20.86 -10.75
C LEU A 609 -17.17 19.77 -9.75
N LEU A 610 -18.45 19.69 -9.41
CA LEU A 610 -18.98 18.65 -8.53
C LEU A 610 -19.12 17.35 -9.31
N THR A 611 -18.66 16.24 -8.74
CA THR A 611 -18.86 14.91 -9.32
C THR A 611 -18.83 13.82 -8.24
N SER A 612 -19.33 12.64 -8.55
CA SER A 612 -19.26 11.49 -7.63
C SER A 612 -17.92 10.76 -7.78
N LYS A 613 -17.44 10.15 -6.70
CA LYS A 613 -16.44 9.06 -6.81
C LYS A 613 -17.13 7.80 -7.38
N TYR A 614 -16.36 6.92 -8.01
CA TYR A 614 -16.82 5.63 -8.54
C TYR A 614 -17.37 4.73 -7.44
N ASN A 615 -18.42 3.95 -7.75
CA ASN A 615 -18.96 2.94 -6.85
C ASN A 615 -19.25 1.60 -7.59
N PRO A 616 -18.46 0.54 -7.36
CA PRO A 616 -17.20 0.51 -6.61
C PRO A 616 -16.06 1.19 -7.41
N ALA A 617 -14.95 1.50 -6.73
CA ALA A 617 -13.76 2.10 -7.34
C ALA A 617 -13.11 1.20 -8.41
N ARG A 618 -12.37 1.80 -9.35
CA ARG A 618 -11.60 1.07 -10.37
C ARG A 618 -10.46 0.27 -9.74
N THR A 619 -10.12 -0.85 -10.36
CA THR A 619 -8.95 -1.68 -10.02
C THR A 619 -7.66 -1.23 -10.71
N TYR A 620 -7.76 -0.40 -11.77
CA TYR A 620 -6.64 0.10 -12.56
C TYR A 620 -6.90 1.52 -13.09
N THR A 621 -5.87 2.35 -13.06
CA THR A 621 -5.75 3.70 -13.62
C THR A 621 -4.29 3.88 -14.00
N ALA A 622 -4.00 4.41 -15.18
CA ALA A 622 -2.63 4.61 -15.65
C ALA A 622 -1.93 5.78 -14.91
N GLU A 623 -0.61 5.68 -14.74
CA GLU A 623 0.25 6.75 -14.21
C GLU A 623 0.10 8.06 -15.01
N GLY A 624 0.02 9.17 -14.27
CA GLY A 624 -0.12 10.52 -14.77
C GLY A 624 -1.57 10.90 -15.12
N THR A 625 -2.52 9.96 -15.04
CA THR A 625 -3.94 10.25 -15.29
C THR A 625 -4.42 11.31 -14.29
N VAL A 626 -5.21 12.27 -14.75
CA VAL A 626 -5.85 13.32 -13.97
C VAL A 626 -7.32 12.93 -13.75
N GLY A 627 -7.80 13.08 -12.52
CA GLY A 627 -9.20 12.82 -12.18
C GLY A 627 -9.81 13.86 -11.26
N ILE A 628 -11.14 13.92 -11.22
CA ILE A 628 -11.92 14.75 -10.30
C ILE A 628 -12.88 13.87 -9.49
N GLY A 629 -12.96 14.06 -8.17
CA GLY A 629 -13.83 13.29 -7.27
C GLY A 629 -14.37 14.19 -6.17
N GLY A 630 -15.70 14.28 -6.02
CA GLY A 630 -16.29 15.40 -5.27
C GLY A 630 -15.99 16.70 -6.02
N VAL A 631 -15.28 17.61 -5.36
CA VAL A 631 -14.74 18.85 -5.95
C VAL A 631 -13.21 18.84 -6.05
N TYR A 632 -12.59 17.70 -5.73
CA TYR A 632 -11.13 17.55 -5.66
C TYR A 632 -10.56 17.03 -6.96
N MET A 633 -9.36 17.48 -7.32
CA MET A 633 -8.54 17.02 -8.43
C MET A 633 -7.39 16.16 -7.89
N CYS A 634 -7.09 15.07 -8.60
CA CYS A 634 -5.89 14.27 -8.36
C CYS A 634 -5.11 13.97 -9.63
N ILE A 635 -3.82 13.63 -9.45
CA ILE A 635 -2.94 13.09 -10.48
C ILE A 635 -2.41 11.75 -9.95
N TYR A 636 -2.65 10.65 -10.65
CA TYR A 636 -2.20 9.33 -10.22
C TYR A 636 -0.67 9.20 -10.38
N GLY A 637 0.08 9.10 -9.28
CA GLY A 637 1.56 9.05 -9.30
C GLY A 637 2.16 7.75 -9.86
N MET A 638 1.33 6.74 -10.09
CA MET A 638 1.69 5.40 -10.53
C MET A 638 0.47 4.68 -11.10
N ASP A 639 0.68 3.53 -11.72
CA ASP A 639 -0.43 2.63 -12.07
C ASP A 639 -1.10 2.11 -10.78
N SER A 640 -2.38 2.43 -10.58
CA SER A 640 -3.06 2.14 -9.31
C SER A 640 -4.58 1.98 -9.43
N PRO A 641 -5.25 1.40 -8.41
CA PRO A 641 -6.68 1.58 -8.23
C PRO A 641 -7.06 3.07 -8.09
N GLY A 642 -8.32 3.43 -8.33
CA GLY A 642 -8.76 4.82 -8.24
C GLY A 642 -10.28 5.02 -8.26
N GLY A 643 -10.75 6.02 -7.50
CA GLY A 643 -12.16 6.36 -7.39
C GLY A 643 -12.59 7.62 -8.16
N TYR A 644 -11.65 8.43 -8.67
CA TYR A 644 -11.97 9.74 -9.24
C TYR A 644 -12.42 9.60 -10.70
N GLN A 645 -13.26 10.51 -11.17
CA GLN A 645 -13.73 10.58 -12.55
C GLN A 645 -12.61 11.09 -13.46
N LEU A 646 -12.32 10.37 -14.55
CA LEU A 646 -11.12 10.56 -15.35
C LEU A 646 -11.32 11.63 -16.44
N ILE A 647 -10.35 12.52 -16.64
CA ILE A 647 -10.45 13.65 -17.58
C ILE A 647 -9.31 13.77 -18.60
N GLY A 648 -8.11 13.26 -18.29
CA GLY A 648 -6.94 13.34 -19.18
C GLY A 648 -5.67 12.83 -18.50
N ARG A 649 -4.50 13.08 -19.09
CA ARG A 649 -3.21 12.63 -18.56
C ARG A 649 -2.13 13.71 -18.65
N THR A 650 -1.19 13.71 -17.72
CA THR A 650 -0.10 14.70 -17.59
C THR A 650 1.28 14.03 -17.40
N LEU A 651 2.31 14.80 -17.00
CA LEU A 651 3.65 14.31 -16.68
C LEU A 651 3.66 13.44 -15.41
N PRO A 652 4.62 12.52 -15.27
CA PRO A 652 4.80 11.78 -14.02
C PRO A 652 5.16 12.73 -12.88
N ILE A 653 4.40 12.67 -11.78
CA ILE A 653 4.64 13.45 -10.56
C ILE A 653 5.54 12.72 -9.54
N TRP A 654 5.95 11.49 -9.86
CA TRP A 654 6.87 10.67 -9.08
C TRP A 654 8.10 10.28 -9.90
N ASN A 655 9.29 10.34 -9.30
CA ASN A 655 10.55 9.97 -9.95
C ASN A 655 11.46 9.14 -9.03
N THR A 656 11.31 7.82 -9.09
CA THR A 656 12.01 6.84 -8.24
C THR A 656 13.54 7.00 -8.20
N PHE A 657 14.17 7.44 -9.29
CA PHE A 657 15.63 7.53 -9.39
C PHE A 657 16.18 8.95 -9.44
N LEU A 658 15.33 9.97 -9.21
CA LEU A 658 15.70 11.39 -9.19
C LEU A 658 16.56 11.82 -10.39
N LYS A 659 16.24 11.30 -11.58
CA LYS A 659 16.95 11.63 -12.83
C LYS A 659 16.67 13.05 -13.28
N ASN A 660 15.50 13.58 -12.92
CA ASN A 660 15.09 14.92 -13.29
C ASN A 660 15.33 15.88 -12.12
N ARG A 661 15.99 17.01 -12.39
CA ARG A 661 16.30 18.04 -11.39
C ARG A 661 15.07 18.82 -10.88
N ALA A 662 13.88 18.60 -11.46
CA ALA A 662 12.62 19.09 -10.91
C ALA A 662 12.28 18.46 -9.54
N PHE A 663 12.91 17.31 -9.21
CA PHE A 663 12.76 16.63 -7.93
C PHE A 663 13.90 17.04 -7.00
N GLU A 664 13.58 17.95 -6.07
CA GLU A 664 14.54 18.59 -5.18
C GLU A 664 14.78 17.78 -3.90
N ASN A 665 15.87 18.06 -3.18
CA ASN A 665 16.15 17.55 -1.82
C ASN A 665 16.15 16.02 -1.63
N GLY A 666 16.30 15.24 -2.72
CA GLY A 666 16.22 13.79 -2.63
C GLY A 666 14.79 13.25 -2.57
N GLU A 667 13.79 14.08 -2.80
CA GLU A 667 12.38 13.76 -2.66
C GLU A 667 11.80 13.31 -4.01
N PRO A 668 11.34 12.06 -4.16
CA PRO A 668 10.81 11.54 -5.42
C PRO A 668 9.43 12.08 -5.81
N TRP A 669 8.80 12.97 -5.04
CA TRP A 669 7.51 13.58 -5.36
C TRP A 669 7.67 15.05 -5.79
N LEU A 670 7.01 15.42 -6.89
CA LEU A 670 7.13 16.75 -7.50
C LEU A 670 6.37 17.83 -6.71
N LEU A 671 5.13 17.53 -6.34
CA LEU A 671 4.18 18.49 -5.77
C LEU A 671 4.32 18.58 -4.25
N LYS A 672 4.12 19.77 -3.70
CA LYS A 672 4.17 20.06 -2.26
C LYS A 672 2.83 20.62 -1.80
N PHE A 673 2.61 20.61 -0.48
CA PHE A 673 1.43 21.25 0.10
C PHE A 673 1.38 22.73 -0.31
N PHE A 674 0.18 23.18 -0.69
CA PHE A 674 -0.11 24.53 -1.18
C PHE A 674 0.46 24.90 -2.54
N ASP A 675 1.10 23.98 -3.27
CA ASP A 675 1.31 24.18 -4.70
C ASP A 675 -0.02 24.39 -5.41
N GLN A 676 0.01 25.18 -6.47
CA GLN A 676 -1.10 25.43 -7.37
C GLN A 676 -0.81 24.79 -8.72
N VAL A 677 -1.48 23.69 -9.02
CA VAL A 677 -1.36 23.01 -10.31
C VAL A 677 -2.23 23.73 -11.33
N GLN A 678 -1.65 24.05 -12.48
CA GLN A 678 -2.35 24.60 -13.64
C GLN A 678 -2.01 23.76 -14.87
N TYR A 679 -2.97 23.60 -15.78
CA TYR A 679 -2.77 22.82 -17.00
C TYR A 679 -2.69 23.70 -18.24
N TYR A 680 -1.93 23.25 -19.24
CA TYR A 680 -2.03 23.76 -20.60
C TYR A 680 -2.25 22.61 -21.58
N PRO A 681 -3.06 22.82 -22.63
CA PRO A 681 -3.44 21.76 -23.55
C PRO A 681 -2.27 21.35 -24.45
N VAL A 682 -2.10 20.04 -24.63
CA VAL A 682 -1.22 19.42 -25.62
C VAL A 682 -1.94 18.24 -26.28
N SER A 683 -1.46 17.81 -27.44
CA SER A 683 -1.88 16.54 -28.05
C SER A 683 -1.29 15.33 -27.31
N GLU A 684 -1.87 14.14 -27.53
CA GLU A 684 -1.34 12.90 -26.94
C GLU A 684 0.08 12.58 -27.42
N ASP A 685 0.41 12.88 -28.68
CA ASP A 685 1.75 12.70 -29.25
C ASP A 685 2.78 13.65 -28.61
N GLU A 686 2.42 14.93 -28.46
CA GLU A 686 3.26 15.90 -27.76
C GLU A 686 3.50 15.47 -26.31
N LEU A 687 2.44 15.07 -25.59
CA LEU A 687 2.57 14.58 -24.22
C LEU A 687 3.47 13.35 -24.13
N THR A 688 3.39 12.43 -25.09
CA THR A 688 4.24 11.23 -25.13
C THR A 688 5.72 11.61 -25.21
N GLN A 689 6.08 12.53 -26.11
CA GLN A 689 7.45 13.04 -26.22
C GLN A 689 7.89 13.76 -24.94
N MET A 690 7.04 14.66 -24.41
CA MET A 690 7.34 15.40 -23.18
C MET A 690 7.52 14.49 -21.96
N ARG A 691 6.76 13.40 -21.86
CA ARG A 691 6.91 12.40 -20.79
C ARG A 691 8.25 11.68 -20.88
N ASP A 692 8.72 11.35 -22.10
CA ASP A 692 10.05 10.76 -22.29
C ASP A 692 11.17 11.73 -21.92
N ASP A 693 11.09 12.98 -22.40
CA ASP A 693 12.05 14.03 -22.07
C ASP A 693 12.09 14.32 -20.57
N PHE A 694 10.94 14.35 -19.91
CA PHE A 694 10.84 14.56 -18.48
C PHE A 694 11.47 13.40 -17.68
N ARG A 695 11.22 12.14 -18.05
CA ARG A 695 11.82 10.96 -17.36
C ARG A 695 13.35 10.96 -17.45
N HIS A 696 13.90 11.51 -18.52
CA HIS A 696 15.33 11.62 -18.75
C HIS A 696 15.94 12.97 -18.30
N GLY A 697 15.17 13.83 -17.66
CA GLY A 697 15.65 15.12 -17.15
C GLY A 697 15.92 16.18 -18.23
N ARG A 698 15.43 15.98 -19.47
CA ARG A 698 15.56 16.92 -20.60
C ARG A 698 14.46 17.99 -20.61
N LEU A 699 13.34 17.73 -19.93
CA LEU A 699 12.23 18.68 -19.77
C LEU A 699 12.03 19.01 -18.29
N LEU A 700 11.81 20.30 -18.01
CA LEU A 700 11.37 20.79 -16.70
C LEU A 700 9.96 21.36 -16.78
N PRO A 701 9.17 21.23 -15.71
CA PRO A 701 7.91 21.94 -15.62
C PRO A 701 8.18 23.44 -15.42
N ASP A 702 7.24 24.28 -15.87
CA ASP A 702 7.26 25.71 -15.59
C ASP A 702 6.75 25.92 -14.15
N VAL A 703 7.64 26.37 -13.27
CA VAL A 703 7.38 26.55 -11.84
C VAL A 703 7.66 28.00 -11.46
N THR A 704 6.65 28.68 -10.93
CA THR A 704 6.76 30.05 -10.44
C THR A 704 6.52 30.10 -8.93
N GLU A 705 7.53 30.53 -8.18
CA GLU A 705 7.41 30.79 -6.74
C GLU A 705 6.44 31.93 -6.45
N THR A 706 5.58 31.74 -5.46
CA THR A 706 4.58 32.73 -5.04
C THR A 706 4.23 32.55 -3.55
N VAL A 707 3.24 33.29 -3.08
CA VAL A 707 2.70 33.20 -1.72
C VAL A 707 1.19 33.15 -1.81
N PHE A 708 0.57 32.14 -1.18
CA PHE A 708 -0.87 32.15 -0.97
C PHE A 708 -1.19 32.97 0.27
N ASP A 709 -1.93 34.06 0.09
CA ASP A 709 -2.36 35.01 1.12
C ASP A 709 -3.84 34.81 1.39
N LEU A 710 -4.19 34.26 2.55
CA LEU A 710 -5.58 33.95 2.88
C LEU A 710 -6.45 35.19 2.93
N ALA A 711 -5.96 36.30 3.50
CA ALA A 711 -6.73 37.54 3.58
C ALA A 711 -7.01 38.11 2.18
N ALA A 712 -6.09 37.93 1.23
CA ALA A 712 -6.33 38.29 -0.17
C ALA A 712 -7.36 37.37 -0.83
N HIS A 713 -7.32 36.07 -0.54
CA HIS A 713 -8.33 35.11 -1.02
C HIS A 713 -9.72 35.41 -0.46
N GLU A 714 -9.84 35.73 0.82
CA GLU A 714 -11.11 36.12 1.44
C GLU A 714 -11.71 37.39 0.83
N ARG A 715 -10.88 38.40 0.54
CA ARG A 715 -11.32 39.59 -0.21
C ARG A 715 -11.81 39.21 -1.60
N PHE A 716 -11.08 38.36 -2.32
CA PHE A 716 -11.51 37.85 -3.62
C PHE A 716 -12.87 37.14 -3.54
N LEU A 717 -13.10 36.31 -2.51
CA LEU A 717 -14.39 35.66 -2.30
C LEU A 717 -15.52 36.66 -2.03
N ALA A 718 -15.25 37.70 -1.24
CA ALA A 718 -16.22 38.76 -0.96
C ALA A 718 -16.55 39.59 -2.21
N ASP A 719 -15.53 40.00 -2.97
CA ASP A 719 -15.67 40.79 -4.20
C ASP A 719 -16.40 40.02 -5.31
N ASN A 720 -16.38 38.68 -5.27
CA ASN A 720 -17.03 37.79 -6.24
C ASN A 720 -18.25 37.05 -5.67
N ALA A 721 -18.75 37.43 -4.49
CA ALA A 721 -19.76 36.66 -3.76
C ALA A 721 -21.02 36.38 -4.60
N ASP A 722 -21.53 37.38 -5.33
CA ASP A 722 -22.72 37.24 -6.17
C ASP A 722 -22.50 36.26 -7.33
N SER A 723 -21.34 36.33 -8.00
CA SER A 723 -20.99 35.43 -9.10
C SER A 723 -20.80 33.99 -8.61
N ILE A 724 -20.16 33.82 -7.44
CA ILE A 724 -20.00 32.51 -6.79
C ILE A 724 -21.36 31.93 -6.40
N ALA A 725 -22.25 32.73 -5.81
CA ALA A 725 -23.58 32.31 -5.41
C ALA A 725 -24.43 31.90 -6.62
N ALA A 726 -24.38 32.66 -7.71
CA ALA A 726 -25.07 32.34 -8.96
C ALA A 726 -24.58 31.01 -9.55
N PHE A 727 -23.26 30.78 -9.58
CA PHE A 727 -22.68 29.52 -10.03
C PHE A 727 -23.14 28.34 -9.17
N LYS A 728 -23.05 28.48 -7.84
CA LYS A 728 -23.47 27.44 -6.89
C LYS A 728 -24.96 27.11 -7.02
N ALA A 729 -25.82 28.12 -7.18
CA ALA A 729 -27.25 27.91 -7.36
C ALA A 729 -27.57 27.13 -8.65
N ARG A 730 -26.91 27.47 -9.76
CA ARG A 730 -27.02 26.72 -11.04
C ARG A 730 -26.58 25.26 -10.86
N GLN A 731 -25.42 25.05 -10.25
CA GLN A 731 -24.86 23.73 -9.98
C GLN A 731 -25.79 22.89 -9.08
N GLN A 732 -26.32 23.48 -8.01
CA GLN A 732 -27.24 22.79 -7.09
C GLN A 732 -28.55 22.38 -7.77
N GLY A 733 -29.10 23.22 -8.65
CA GLY A 733 -30.28 22.86 -9.44
C GLY A 733 -30.02 21.64 -10.32
N ALA A 734 -28.93 21.66 -11.09
CA ALA A 734 -28.55 20.55 -11.96
C ALA A 734 -28.20 19.28 -11.19
N TYR A 735 -27.56 19.41 -10.03
CA TYR A 735 -27.28 18.32 -9.12
C TYR A 735 -28.57 17.64 -8.64
N ALA A 736 -29.56 18.43 -8.19
CA ALA A 736 -30.84 17.88 -7.73
C ALA A 736 -31.56 17.12 -8.85
N GLU A 737 -31.51 17.63 -10.09
CA GLU A 737 -32.06 16.94 -11.25
C GLU A 737 -31.32 15.62 -11.57
N GLU A 738 -29.99 15.59 -11.49
CA GLU A 738 -29.22 14.37 -11.78
C GLU A 738 -29.42 13.32 -10.68
N VAL A 739 -29.49 13.72 -9.41
CA VAL A 739 -29.83 12.83 -8.29
C VAL A 739 -31.24 12.26 -8.45
N ALA A 740 -32.23 13.08 -8.82
CA ALA A 740 -33.59 12.63 -9.06
C ALA A 740 -33.68 11.63 -10.23
N ARG A 741 -32.95 11.87 -11.33
CA ARG A 741 -32.81 10.91 -12.44
C ARG A 741 -32.25 9.58 -11.97
N TRP A 742 -31.18 9.61 -11.18
CA TRP A 742 -30.57 8.40 -10.66
C TRP A 742 -31.49 7.63 -9.71
N GLN A 743 -32.22 8.32 -8.83
CA GLN A 743 -33.20 7.67 -7.94
C GLN A 743 -34.34 7.00 -8.72
N ALA A 744 -34.79 7.60 -9.83
CA ALA A 744 -35.77 6.99 -10.71
C ALA A 744 -35.22 5.73 -11.39
N ASP A 745 -33.98 5.77 -11.88
CA ASP A 745 -33.31 4.64 -12.55
C ASP A 745 -32.90 3.52 -11.57
N ALA A 746 -32.60 3.85 -10.31
CA ALA A 746 -32.19 2.89 -9.27
C ALA A 746 -33.31 1.87 -8.92
N SER A 747 -34.56 2.14 -9.31
CA SER A 747 -35.65 1.16 -9.26
C SER A 747 -35.50 -0.01 -10.25
N MET A 748 -34.49 0.03 -11.15
CA MET A 748 -34.28 -0.95 -12.23
C MET A 748 -32.98 -1.76 -12.16
N SER A 749 -32.18 -1.71 -11.08
CA SER A 749 -31.03 -2.62 -10.92
C SER A 749 -30.67 -2.88 -9.46
N PRO A 750 -30.88 -4.09 -8.91
CA PRO A 750 -30.27 -4.46 -7.64
C PRO A 750 -28.75 -4.54 -7.80
N ASP A 751 -28.01 -4.09 -6.79
CA ASP A 751 -26.54 -4.24 -6.63
C ASP A 751 -26.08 -5.71 -6.48
N VAL A 752 -26.72 -6.63 -7.20
CA VAL A 752 -26.42 -8.06 -7.21
C VAL A 752 -25.65 -8.33 -8.51
N ILE A 753 -24.37 -8.65 -8.36
CA ILE A 753 -23.61 -9.30 -9.43
C ILE A 753 -24.41 -10.57 -9.79
N PRO A 754 -24.92 -10.73 -11.02
CA PRO A 754 -25.77 -11.86 -11.37
C PRO A 754 -25.03 -13.17 -11.08
N GLU A 755 -25.59 -14.03 -10.23
CA GLU A 755 -25.11 -15.41 -10.12
C GLU A 755 -25.33 -16.09 -11.48
N PRO A 756 -24.28 -16.64 -12.09
CA PRO A 756 -24.44 -17.31 -13.36
C PRO A 756 -25.16 -18.67 -13.13
N PRO A 757 -25.99 -19.14 -14.07
CA PRO A 757 -26.90 -20.29 -13.86
C PRO A 757 -26.16 -21.56 -13.44
N ALA A 758 -26.66 -22.35 -12.49
CA ALA A 758 -25.98 -23.56 -12.02
C ALA A 758 -25.51 -24.46 -13.19
N LEU A 759 -24.25 -24.91 -13.14
CA LEU A 759 -23.73 -25.84 -14.16
C LEU A 759 -24.49 -27.18 -14.03
N PRO A 760 -24.78 -27.86 -15.15
CA PRO A 760 -25.56 -29.09 -15.14
C PRO A 760 -24.88 -30.15 -14.27
N ASP A 761 -25.66 -30.77 -13.39
CA ASP A 761 -25.22 -31.84 -12.50
C ASP A 761 -25.20 -33.16 -13.28
N THR A 762 -24.14 -33.37 -14.06
CA THR A 762 -23.92 -34.64 -14.79
C THR A 762 -23.14 -35.61 -13.92
N ASP A 763 -23.62 -36.84 -13.71
CA ASP A 763 -22.82 -37.90 -13.08
C ASP A 763 -21.45 -37.99 -13.79
N ALA A 764 -20.38 -37.81 -13.02
CA ALA A 764 -19.01 -37.77 -13.53
C ALA A 764 -18.18 -38.88 -12.89
N GLU A 765 -17.59 -39.75 -13.71
CA GLU A 765 -16.67 -40.78 -13.26
C GLU A 765 -15.26 -40.19 -13.06
N GLY A 766 -14.58 -40.53 -11.96
CA GLY A 766 -13.19 -40.12 -11.69
C GLY A 766 -12.99 -39.42 -10.34
N ASP A 767 -11.73 -39.08 -10.03
CA ASP A 767 -11.37 -38.36 -8.81
C ASP A 767 -11.66 -36.84 -9.02
N PRO A 768 -12.34 -36.15 -8.08
CA PRO A 768 -12.57 -34.72 -8.18
C PRO A 768 -11.28 -33.93 -7.97
N VAL A 769 -11.03 -32.97 -8.85
CA VAL A 769 -10.03 -31.92 -8.65
C VAL A 769 -10.74 -30.71 -8.08
N VAL A 770 -10.40 -30.33 -6.85
CA VAL A 770 -11.08 -29.28 -6.09
C VAL A 770 -10.34 -27.95 -6.12
N ALA A 771 -11.08 -26.86 -5.92
CA ALA A 771 -10.51 -25.53 -5.77
C ALA A 771 -9.73 -25.43 -4.46
N ASP A 772 -8.47 -25.05 -4.58
CA ASP A 772 -7.56 -24.90 -3.44
C ASP A 772 -7.72 -23.58 -2.68
N ILE A 773 -8.37 -22.60 -3.30
CA ILE A 773 -8.61 -21.25 -2.80
C ILE A 773 -9.89 -20.69 -3.41
N SER A 774 -10.65 -19.90 -2.65
CA SER A 774 -11.79 -19.17 -3.20
C SER A 774 -11.31 -18.06 -4.16
N GLY A 775 -11.94 -17.93 -5.32
CA GLY A 775 -11.52 -17.00 -6.37
C GLY A 775 -12.49 -16.98 -7.54
N ASN A 776 -12.04 -16.48 -8.69
CA ASN A 776 -12.78 -16.48 -9.94
C ASN A 776 -12.05 -17.34 -10.97
N ILE A 777 -12.73 -18.22 -11.70
CA ILE A 777 -12.06 -18.99 -12.77
C ILE A 777 -11.66 -18.03 -13.87
N TRP A 778 -10.36 -17.87 -14.12
CA TRP A 778 -9.88 -17.06 -15.22
C TRP A 778 -9.91 -17.86 -16.52
N LYS A 779 -9.21 -19.00 -16.57
CA LYS A 779 -9.07 -19.79 -17.80
C LYS A 779 -9.24 -21.27 -17.51
N LEU A 780 -9.92 -21.95 -18.42
CA LEU A 780 -9.86 -23.40 -18.55
C LEU A 780 -8.78 -23.74 -19.58
N LEU A 781 -7.83 -24.61 -19.22
CA LEU A 781 -6.71 -25.00 -20.08
C LEU A 781 -6.91 -26.39 -20.70
N VAL A 782 -7.94 -27.10 -20.26
CA VAL A 782 -8.28 -28.45 -20.72
C VAL A 782 -9.74 -28.56 -21.15
N ALA A 783 -10.02 -29.58 -21.97
CA ALA A 783 -11.37 -29.97 -22.37
C ALA A 783 -11.72 -31.38 -21.87
N VAL A 784 -13.01 -31.67 -21.77
CA VAL A 784 -13.50 -33.04 -21.51
C VAL A 784 -12.99 -33.99 -22.62
N GLY A 785 -12.50 -35.16 -22.23
CA GLY A 785 -11.87 -36.17 -23.09
C GLY A 785 -10.35 -36.02 -23.26
N GLN A 786 -9.75 -34.95 -22.73
CA GLN A 786 -8.31 -34.72 -22.85
C GLN A 786 -7.52 -35.59 -21.86
N THR A 787 -6.47 -36.27 -22.36
CA THR A 787 -5.48 -36.95 -21.52
C THR A 787 -4.53 -35.94 -20.89
N VAL A 788 -4.28 -36.07 -19.59
CA VAL A 788 -3.40 -35.21 -18.79
C VAL A 788 -2.43 -36.07 -17.99
N ARG A 789 -1.24 -35.54 -17.72
CA ARG A 789 -0.24 -36.13 -16.82
C ARG A 789 -0.26 -35.44 -15.48
N ALA A 790 0.18 -36.12 -14.43
CA ALA A 790 0.36 -35.54 -13.11
C ALA A 790 1.23 -34.27 -13.20
N GLY A 791 0.71 -33.14 -12.69
CA GLY A 791 1.34 -31.83 -12.77
C GLY A 791 0.95 -30.98 -13.99
N ASP A 792 0.26 -31.53 -15.00
CA ASP A 792 -0.21 -30.74 -16.13
C ASP A 792 -1.22 -29.67 -15.66
N PRO A 793 -1.13 -28.44 -16.18
CA PRO A 793 -2.02 -27.36 -15.79
C PRO A 793 -3.43 -27.59 -16.36
N LEU A 794 -4.43 -27.59 -15.50
CA LEU A 794 -5.83 -27.85 -15.88
C LEU A 794 -6.63 -26.57 -16.07
N LEU A 795 -6.50 -25.63 -15.13
CA LEU A 795 -7.18 -24.33 -15.16
C LEU A 795 -6.45 -23.31 -14.29
N ILE A 796 -6.89 -22.06 -14.38
CA ILE A 796 -6.36 -20.93 -13.62
C ILE A 796 -7.49 -20.29 -12.82
N VAL A 797 -7.30 -20.18 -11.50
CA VAL A 797 -8.15 -19.41 -10.59
C VAL A 797 -7.48 -18.06 -10.32
N GLU A 798 -8.17 -16.96 -10.53
CA GLU A 798 -7.77 -15.64 -10.07
C GLU A 798 -8.28 -15.41 -8.65
N ALA A 799 -7.36 -15.30 -7.69
CA ALA A 799 -7.68 -14.91 -6.31
C ALA A 799 -6.60 -13.93 -5.84
N MET A 800 -6.93 -13.03 -4.93
CA MET A 800 -5.98 -12.06 -4.38
C MET A 800 -5.25 -11.21 -5.45
N LYS A 801 -5.87 -11.07 -6.64
CA LYS A 801 -5.28 -10.47 -7.86
C LYS A 801 -4.03 -11.20 -8.37
N MET A 802 -3.97 -12.51 -8.16
CA MET A 802 -2.91 -13.41 -8.57
C MET A 802 -3.51 -14.63 -9.28
N GLU A 803 -2.71 -15.26 -10.15
CA GLU A 803 -3.07 -16.48 -10.86
C GLU A 803 -2.65 -17.71 -10.05
N PHE A 804 -3.61 -18.62 -9.81
CA PHE A 804 -3.39 -19.91 -9.16
C PHE A 804 -3.69 -21.02 -10.17
N THR A 805 -2.64 -21.70 -10.63
CA THR A 805 -2.78 -22.86 -11.50
C THR A 805 -3.25 -24.07 -10.69
N VAL A 806 -4.37 -24.65 -11.08
CA VAL A 806 -4.83 -25.95 -10.60
C VAL A 806 -4.29 -27.01 -11.54
N ALA A 807 -3.48 -27.93 -11.00
CA ALA A 807 -2.78 -28.96 -11.77
C ALA A 807 -3.43 -30.35 -11.60
N ALA A 808 -3.18 -31.25 -12.54
CA ALA A 808 -3.66 -32.62 -12.48
C ALA A 808 -2.97 -33.38 -11.33
N PRO A 809 -3.72 -34.02 -10.42
CA PRO A 809 -3.14 -34.76 -9.30
C PRO A 809 -2.49 -36.09 -9.74
N SER A 810 -2.90 -36.63 -10.88
CA SER A 810 -2.44 -37.89 -11.43
C SER A 810 -2.56 -37.92 -12.96
N ASP A 811 -1.93 -38.90 -13.59
CA ASP A 811 -2.18 -39.23 -14.99
C ASP A 811 -3.64 -39.70 -15.17
N GLY A 812 -4.30 -39.29 -16.25
CA GLY A 812 -5.70 -39.65 -16.48
C GLY A 812 -6.35 -38.92 -17.66
N VAL A 813 -7.68 -39.04 -17.74
CA VAL A 813 -8.52 -38.35 -18.73
C VAL A 813 -9.51 -37.45 -18.01
N VAL A 814 -9.64 -36.21 -18.47
CA VAL A 814 -10.64 -35.26 -17.94
C VAL A 814 -12.04 -35.72 -18.35
N THR A 815 -12.90 -36.09 -17.41
CA THR A 815 -14.22 -36.67 -17.70
C THR A 815 -15.36 -35.66 -17.59
N ALA A 816 -15.19 -34.61 -16.78
CA ALA A 816 -16.19 -33.55 -16.63
C ALA A 816 -15.56 -32.23 -16.19
N LEU A 817 -16.16 -31.11 -16.58
CA LEU A 817 -15.85 -29.76 -16.08
C LEU A 817 -17.05 -29.24 -15.27
N ARG A 818 -16.81 -28.82 -14.03
CA ARG A 818 -17.79 -28.26 -13.08
C ARG A 818 -17.60 -26.76 -12.84
N CYS A 819 -16.81 -26.11 -13.68
CA CYS A 819 -16.56 -24.68 -13.60
C CYS A 819 -16.44 -24.06 -15.00
N GLN A 820 -16.51 -22.74 -15.08
CA GLN A 820 -16.43 -21.97 -16.33
C GLN A 820 -15.68 -20.67 -16.09
N ALA A 821 -14.90 -20.21 -17.08
CA ALA A 821 -14.25 -18.90 -17.04
C ALA A 821 -15.26 -17.77 -16.72
N GLY A 822 -14.86 -16.86 -15.82
CA GLY A 822 -15.65 -15.75 -15.31
C GLY A 822 -16.54 -16.10 -14.11
N ARG A 823 -16.51 -17.35 -13.59
CA ARG A 823 -17.32 -17.74 -12.42
C ARG A 823 -16.56 -17.78 -11.10
N PRO A 824 -17.16 -17.30 -10.00
CA PRO A 824 -16.60 -17.49 -8.68
C PRO A 824 -16.63 -18.97 -8.29
N VAL A 825 -15.65 -19.37 -7.48
CA VAL A 825 -15.54 -20.69 -6.86
C VAL A 825 -15.09 -20.51 -5.41
N ASN A 826 -15.55 -21.39 -4.55
CA ASN A 826 -15.11 -21.48 -3.15
C ASN A 826 -14.04 -22.55 -3.00
N ALA A 827 -13.15 -22.36 -2.03
CA ALA A 827 -12.22 -23.41 -1.64
C ALA A 827 -12.99 -24.70 -1.27
N GLY A 828 -12.59 -25.83 -1.85
CA GLY A 828 -13.25 -27.12 -1.71
C GLY A 828 -14.26 -27.46 -2.80
N ASP A 829 -14.69 -26.50 -3.63
CA ASP A 829 -15.60 -26.78 -4.75
C ASP A 829 -14.95 -27.72 -5.76
N ALA A 830 -15.67 -28.74 -6.22
CA ALA A 830 -15.21 -29.61 -7.30
C ALA A 830 -15.18 -28.82 -8.62
N LEU A 831 -13.99 -28.69 -9.22
CA LEU A 831 -13.78 -27.90 -10.44
C LEU A 831 -13.91 -28.74 -11.70
N LEU A 832 -13.40 -29.97 -11.67
CA LEU A 832 -13.43 -30.95 -12.76
C LEU A 832 -13.15 -32.35 -12.20
N PHE A 833 -13.31 -33.37 -13.03
CA PHE A 833 -13.02 -34.76 -12.67
C PHE A 833 -11.96 -35.36 -13.61
N VAL A 834 -11.05 -36.16 -13.03
CA VAL A 834 -10.03 -36.90 -13.77
C VAL A 834 -10.18 -38.39 -13.46
N ALA A 835 -10.52 -39.19 -14.47
CA ALA A 835 -10.48 -40.65 -14.36
C ALA A 835 -9.04 -41.12 -14.56
N ARG A 836 -8.51 -41.90 -13.62
CA ARG A 836 -7.15 -42.45 -13.73
C ARG A 836 -7.05 -43.36 -14.95
N ALA A 837 -5.95 -43.23 -15.68
CA ALA A 837 -5.61 -44.06 -16.82
C ALA A 837 -5.25 -45.50 -16.42
#